data_AF-A0A845HPJ0-F1
#
_entry.id   AF-A0A845HPJ0-F1
#
_cell.length_a   1.000
_cell.length_b   1.000
_cell.length_c   1.000
_cell.angle_alpha   90.00
_cell.angle_beta   90.00
_cell.angle_gamma   90.00
#
_symmetry.space_group_name_H-M   'P 1'
#
loop_
_entity.id
_entity.type
_entity.pdbx_description
1 polymer ?
#
loop_
_entity_poly.entity_id
_entity_poly.type
_entity_poly.pdbx_seq_one_letter_code
_entity_poly.pdbx_strand_id
1 'polypeptide(L)'
;MSIETSAALFEQVDALTENGQLRRLSGAFARFIASVGASSPQLMVACVLLSELEGRGHSCLMLDELAGDPSGQLGWTSDEWRALRDAAGAWPRNAAAWRALLAGCDQVWPVGDLDFQQPLVLDGERLYLRRYWRDETLVAEAVRGRALGGLIAMDAETSTSDIRHWLDILFPHAPRGGATDWQKIACAVAMRGKLGIITGGPGTGKTYTVARLLALLFATAGARQSGLRVALAAPTGKAAARLKQSIDSALDDLAEKVGAALPLRELAARMGAARTLHSLLGARPGTRAFQHNAGNLLEVDVLIVDEASMIHLEMMSALLAALPPEATLILLGDKDQLASVEAGAVLGDLCHNAEAGAYDSETLSYVQTSTGQQIPDSYAGDGGSIAQQTVMLRESRRFGGPIGALALAVNAGNAASSLQVLRDGTDGKVAWIDPAQSSDLLQLALAGRAGAPGGYQAYLKMVKSGAPAGEEIVHLAWVKSVLTSFETFRILCAVRDGEWGVAGLNDVIEQRLQSAGLLHRSGEWYVGRPVMVTRNDYGTGVFNGDIGLTLPDPARPGALRVYFSEGENVRSVLATRLRNVETAFAMTVHKSQGSEFQHTVLVLPKDSGGMLARELIYTGITRARDYFTLLTPNSQVLLDAIAQRTQRASGLRTLLGN
;
A
#
# COMPACT_ATOMS: atom_id res chain seq x y z
N MET A 1 -37.89 -21.12 -17.68
CA MET A 1 -37.86 -21.21 -16.21
C MET A 1 -38.10 -19.81 -15.67
N SER A 2 -39.04 -19.72 -14.74
CA SER A 2 -40.03 -18.66 -14.64
C SER A 2 -39.57 -17.45 -13.82
N ILE A 3 -40.26 -16.33 -14.06
CA ILE A 3 -40.18 -15.06 -13.31
C ILE A 3 -40.20 -15.29 -11.78
N GLU A 4 -40.83 -16.35 -11.30
CA GLU A 4 -40.89 -16.75 -9.88
C GLU A 4 -39.52 -17.11 -9.29
N THR A 5 -38.67 -17.85 -10.02
CA THR A 5 -37.30 -18.17 -9.55
C THR A 5 -36.43 -16.93 -9.40
N SER A 6 -36.60 -15.94 -10.29
CA SER A 6 -35.90 -14.66 -10.18
C SER A 6 -36.42 -13.81 -9.01
N ALA A 7 -37.72 -13.88 -8.69
CA ALA A 7 -38.30 -13.18 -7.54
C ALA A 7 -37.77 -13.75 -6.20
N ALA A 8 -37.80 -15.08 -6.04
CA ALA A 8 -37.28 -15.75 -4.84
C ALA A 8 -35.78 -15.46 -4.61
N LEU A 9 -34.98 -15.44 -5.67
CA LEU A 9 -33.57 -15.06 -5.58
C LEU A 9 -33.40 -13.64 -5.06
N PHE A 10 -34.13 -12.66 -5.61
CA PHE A 10 -33.97 -11.27 -5.20
C PHE A 10 -34.51 -11.00 -3.79
N GLU A 11 -35.53 -11.73 -3.33
CA GLU A 11 -35.95 -11.69 -1.92
C GLU A 11 -34.82 -12.14 -1.00
N GLN A 12 -34.11 -13.22 -1.34
CA GLN A 12 -32.96 -13.68 -0.56
C GLN A 12 -31.79 -12.69 -0.58
N VAL A 13 -31.53 -12.05 -1.73
CA VAL A 13 -30.52 -10.99 -1.86
C VAL A 13 -30.88 -9.77 -0.99
N ASP A 14 -32.15 -9.38 -0.96
CA ASP A 14 -32.61 -8.28 -0.12
C ASP A 14 -32.49 -8.62 1.37
N ALA A 15 -32.85 -9.84 1.78
CA ALA A 15 -32.66 -10.31 3.16
C ALA A 15 -31.18 -10.27 3.60
N LEU A 16 -30.27 -10.75 2.75
CA LEU A 16 -28.82 -10.65 3.01
C LEU A 16 -28.34 -9.19 3.08
N THR A 17 -28.92 -8.31 2.27
CA THR A 17 -28.60 -6.87 2.28
C THR A 17 -29.09 -6.19 3.57
N GLU A 18 -30.31 -6.51 4.02
CA GLU A 18 -30.89 -5.98 5.26
C GLU A 18 -30.12 -6.45 6.51
N ASN A 19 -29.61 -7.69 6.48
CA ASN A 19 -28.75 -8.24 7.53
C ASN A 19 -27.30 -7.72 7.49
N GLY A 20 -26.96 -6.85 6.53
CA GLY A 20 -25.62 -6.28 6.39
C GLY A 20 -24.56 -7.23 5.79
N GLN A 21 -24.97 -8.39 5.27
CA GLN A 21 -24.09 -9.36 4.62
C GLN A 21 -23.74 -9.00 3.17
N LEU A 22 -24.58 -8.17 2.54
CA LEU A 22 -24.37 -7.65 1.19
C LEU A 22 -24.43 -6.13 1.14
N ARG A 23 -23.60 -5.54 0.29
CA ARG A 23 -23.74 -4.13 -0.07
C ARG A 23 -25.00 -3.96 -0.93
N ARG A 24 -25.78 -2.88 -0.68
CA ARG A 24 -26.94 -2.52 -1.52
C ARG A 24 -26.61 -2.44 -3.02
N LEU A 25 -25.37 -2.05 -3.33
CA LEU A 25 -24.86 -2.01 -4.70
C LEU A 25 -24.91 -3.38 -5.38
N SER A 26 -24.59 -4.46 -4.67
CA SER A 26 -24.48 -5.81 -5.23
C SER A 26 -25.82 -6.30 -5.79
N GLY A 27 -26.91 -6.12 -5.02
CA GLY A 27 -28.26 -6.45 -5.50
C GLY A 27 -28.76 -5.52 -6.60
N ALA A 28 -28.49 -4.22 -6.50
CA ALA A 28 -28.87 -3.24 -7.53
C ALA A 28 -28.15 -3.51 -8.86
N PHE A 29 -26.87 -3.87 -8.82
CA PHE A 29 -26.07 -4.23 -9.98
C PHE A 29 -26.62 -5.47 -10.68
N ALA A 30 -26.92 -6.54 -9.94
CA ALA A 30 -27.52 -7.75 -10.52
C ALA A 30 -28.86 -7.45 -11.21
N ARG A 31 -29.75 -6.66 -10.58
CA ARG A 31 -31.02 -6.23 -11.21
C ARG A 31 -30.79 -5.42 -12.49
N PHE A 32 -29.78 -4.55 -12.51
CA PHE A 32 -29.43 -3.80 -13.71
C PHE A 32 -28.99 -4.75 -14.83
N ILE A 33 -28.11 -5.71 -14.58
CA ILE A 33 -27.68 -6.70 -15.58
C ILE A 33 -28.86 -7.55 -16.08
N ALA A 34 -29.79 -7.95 -15.21
CA ALA A 34 -31.02 -8.62 -15.63
C ALA A 34 -31.88 -7.79 -16.60
N SER A 35 -31.83 -6.46 -16.52
CA SER A 35 -32.60 -5.58 -17.41
C SER A 35 -32.00 -5.45 -18.82
N VAL A 36 -30.73 -5.82 -19.02
CA VAL A 36 -30.00 -5.66 -20.28
C VAL A 36 -30.24 -6.79 -21.27
N GLY A 37 -30.63 -7.98 -20.83
CA GLY A 37 -30.81 -9.16 -21.69
C GLY A 37 -31.60 -10.27 -20.99
N ALA A 38 -31.67 -11.46 -21.59
CA ALA A 38 -32.36 -12.58 -20.96
C ALA A 38 -31.75 -12.90 -19.58
N SER A 39 -32.58 -12.98 -18.55
CA SER A 39 -32.10 -13.21 -17.18
C SER A 39 -31.99 -14.69 -16.85
N SER A 40 -30.86 -15.07 -16.24
CA SER A 40 -30.60 -16.37 -15.66
C SER A 40 -30.36 -16.18 -14.15
N PRO A 41 -31.05 -16.89 -13.24
CA PRO A 41 -30.80 -16.78 -11.79
C PRO A 41 -29.33 -17.03 -11.42
N GLN A 42 -28.66 -17.94 -12.13
CA GLN A 42 -27.25 -18.27 -11.94
C GLN A 42 -26.35 -17.09 -12.31
N LEU A 43 -26.64 -16.40 -13.43
CA LEU A 43 -25.95 -15.17 -13.81
C LEU A 43 -26.17 -14.08 -12.75
N MET A 44 -27.38 -13.97 -12.19
CA MET A 44 -27.67 -12.96 -11.16
C MET A 44 -26.87 -13.20 -9.89
N VAL A 45 -26.76 -14.44 -9.43
CA VAL A 45 -25.87 -14.77 -8.31
C VAL A 45 -24.41 -14.44 -8.66
N ALA A 46 -23.93 -14.81 -9.85
CA ALA A 46 -22.58 -14.47 -10.29
C ALA A 46 -22.34 -12.95 -10.28
N CYS A 47 -23.34 -12.13 -10.68
CA CYS A 47 -23.26 -10.67 -10.62
C CYS A 47 -23.23 -10.13 -9.18
N VAL A 48 -24.06 -10.68 -8.27
CA VAL A 48 -24.04 -10.30 -6.85
C VAL A 48 -22.67 -10.58 -6.25
N LEU A 49 -22.13 -11.77 -6.50
CA LEU A 49 -20.83 -12.18 -5.97
C LEU A 49 -19.67 -11.41 -6.60
N LEU A 50 -19.67 -11.23 -7.92
CA LEU A 50 -18.67 -10.42 -8.62
C LEU A 50 -18.65 -8.99 -8.08
N SER A 51 -19.83 -8.39 -7.87
CA SER A 51 -19.94 -7.08 -7.23
C SER A 51 -19.44 -7.13 -5.79
N GLU A 52 -19.77 -8.13 -4.99
CA GLU A 52 -19.33 -8.18 -3.59
C GLU A 52 -17.80 -8.37 -3.45
N LEU A 53 -17.23 -9.29 -4.23
CA LEU A 53 -15.79 -9.57 -4.26
C LEU A 53 -14.98 -8.38 -4.79
N GLU A 54 -15.52 -7.60 -5.72
CA GLU A 54 -14.94 -6.32 -6.14
C GLU A 54 -14.71 -5.39 -4.96
N GLY A 55 -15.67 -5.31 -4.04
CA GLY A 55 -15.56 -4.50 -2.82
C GLY A 55 -14.50 -5.00 -1.83
N ARG A 56 -14.06 -6.24 -2.01
CA ARG A 56 -13.03 -6.92 -1.22
C ARG A 56 -11.67 -6.93 -1.92
N GLY A 57 -11.58 -6.31 -3.09
CA GLY A 57 -10.34 -6.11 -3.82
C GLY A 57 -10.07 -7.11 -4.95
N HIS A 58 -11.01 -8.01 -5.27
CA HIS A 58 -10.88 -8.93 -6.40
C HIS A 58 -11.17 -8.20 -7.72
N SER A 59 -10.39 -8.44 -8.77
CA SER A 59 -10.68 -7.90 -10.11
C SER A 59 -11.62 -8.80 -10.92
N CYS A 60 -11.71 -10.08 -10.55
CA CYS A 60 -12.60 -11.08 -11.16
C CYS A 60 -13.17 -12.06 -10.15
N LEU A 61 -14.14 -12.85 -10.63
CA LEU A 61 -14.70 -14.01 -9.96
C LEU A 61 -14.15 -15.28 -10.64
N MET A 62 -13.58 -16.19 -9.86
CA MET A 62 -13.12 -17.49 -10.34
C MET A 62 -14.30 -18.47 -10.42
N LEU A 63 -14.47 -19.15 -11.55
CA LEU A 63 -15.63 -20.03 -11.78
C LEU A 63 -15.56 -21.36 -11.02
N ASP A 64 -14.37 -21.81 -10.66
CA ASP A 64 -14.15 -22.98 -9.81
C ASP A 64 -14.58 -22.71 -8.36
N GLU A 65 -14.24 -21.54 -7.83
CA GLU A 65 -14.69 -21.07 -6.52
C GLU A 65 -16.20 -20.89 -6.48
N LEU A 66 -16.79 -20.33 -7.55
CA LEU A 66 -18.24 -20.19 -7.71
C LEU A 66 -18.97 -21.54 -7.78
N ALA A 67 -18.35 -22.56 -8.39
CA ALA A 67 -18.90 -23.90 -8.45
C ALA A 67 -18.93 -24.60 -7.08
N GLY A 68 -18.00 -24.23 -6.19
CA GLY A 68 -17.87 -24.75 -4.84
C GLY A 68 -18.67 -23.95 -3.79
N ASP A 69 -17.97 -23.51 -2.76
CA ASP A 69 -18.52 -22.73 -1.64
C ASP A 69 -17.67 -21.45 -1.42
N PRO A 70 -18.13 -20.29 -1.91
CA PRO A 70 -17.43 -19.01 -1.74
C PRO A 70 -17.70 -18.36 -0.37
N SER A 71 -18.46 -18.98 0.53
CA SER A 71 -18.89 -18.38 1.81
C SER A 71 -17.72 -17.85 2.64
N GLY A 72 -16.60 -18.59 2.69
CA GLY A 72 -15.40 -18.17 3.42
C GLY A 72 -14.81 -16.84 2.94
N GLN A 73 -14.82 -16.57 1.63
CA GLN A 73 -14.34 -15.30 1.07
C GLN A 73 -15.29 -14.13 1.35
N LEU A 74 -16.58 -14.44 1.47
CA LEU A 74 -17.65 -13.50 1.76
C LEU A 74 -17.86 -13.27 3.26
N GLY A 75 -17.20 -14.06 4.12
CA GLY A 75 -17.45 -14.03 5.55
C GLY A 75 -18.87 -14.52 5.91
N TRP A 76 -19.47 -15.31 5.03
CA TRP A 76 -20.79 -15.90 5.23
C TRP A 76 -20.66 -17.26 5.90
N THR A 77 -21.76 -17.68 6.51
CA THR A 77 -21.98 -19.06 6.91
C THR A 77 -22.32 -19.93 5.70
N SER A 78 -22.02 -21.23 5.79
CA SER A 78 -22.43 -22.18 4.75
C SER A 78 -23.95 -22.27 4.58
N ASP A 79 -24.73 -21.89 5.59
CA ASP A 79 -26.19 -21.87 5.52
C ASP A 79 -26.70 -20.67 4.70
N GLU A 80 -26.10 -19.48 4.88
CA GLU A 80 -26.40 -18.28 4.08
C GLU A 80 -26.10 -18.53 2.59
N TRP A 81 -24.97 -19.17 2.28
CA TRP A 81 -24.64 -19.57 0.91
C TRP A 81 -25.63 -20.59 0.34
N ARG A 82 -25.97 -21.63 1.11
CA ARG A 82 -26.94 -22.66 0.68
C ARG A 82 -28.30 -22.04 0.37
N ALA A 83 -28.80 -21.14 1.21
CA ALA A 83 -30.08 -20.47 0.98
C ALA A 83 -30.10 -19.66 -0.33
N LEU A 84 -29.04 -18.91 -0.62
CA LEU A 84 -28.92 -18.14 -1.87
C LEU A 84 -28.85 -19.07 -3.10
N ARG A 85 -28.06 -20.14 -3.00
CA ARG A 85 -27.89 -21.12 -4.07
C ARG A 85 -29.20 -21.85 -4.37
N ASP A 86 -29.93 -22.27 -3.33
CA ASP A 86 -31.19 -22.99 -3.47
C ASP A 86 -32.27 -22.09 -4.08
N ALA A 87 -32.29 -20.79 -3.75
CA ALA A 87 -33.16 -19.80 -4.38
C ALA A 87 -32.86 -19.59 -5.88
N ALA A 88 -31.61 -19.78 -6.31
CA ALA A 88 -31.22 -19.73 -7.73
C ALA A 88 -31.55 -21.01 -8.52
N GLY A 89 -31.89 -22.11 -7.84
CA GLY A 89 -32.30 -23.37 -8.45
C GLY A 89 -31.14 -24.22 -8.98
N ALA A 90 -31.25 -24.71 -10.22
CA ALA A 90 -30.29 -25.66 -10.79
C ALA A 90 -28.87 -25.07 -10.86
N TRP A 91 -27.93 -25.66 -10.11
CA TRP A 91 -26.58 -25.10 -9.97
C TRP A 91 -25.54 -25.83 -10.85
N PRO A 92 -24.71 -25.13 -11.63
CA PRO A 92 -23.61 -25.75 -12.37
C PRO A 92 -22.56 -26.36 -11.42
N ARG A 93 -22.12 -27.58 -11.73
CA ARG A 93 -21.27 -28.40 -10.82
C ARG A 93 -19.77 -28.13 -10.90
N ASN A 94 -19.29 -27.46 -11.94
CA ASN A 94 -17.88 -27.20 -12.18
C ASN A 94 -17.67 -25.95 -13.05
N ALA A 95 -16.43 -25.48 -13.13
CA ALA A 95 -16.06 -24.30 -13.91
C ALA A 95 -16.46 -24.41 -15.40
N ALA A 96 -16.32 -25.60 -16.00
CA ALA A 96 -16.69 -25.82 -17.40
C ALA A 96 -18.20 -25.63 -17.66
N ALA A 97 -19.04 -26.14 -16.75
CA ALA A 97 -20.49 -25.96 -16.81
C ALA A 97 -20.89 -24.49 -16.60
N TRP A 98 -20.22 -23.80 -15.67
CA TRP A 98 -20.39 -22.36 -15.48
C TRP A 98 -20.02 -21.57 -16.74
N ARG A 99 -18.86 -21.87 -17.33
CA ARG A 99 -18.39 -21.23 -18.56
C ARG A 99 -19.39 -21.41 -19.70
N ALA A 100 -19.92 -22.62 -19.89
CA ALA A 100 -20.93 -22.89 -20.91
C ALA A 100 -22.24 -22.12 -20.67
N LEU A 101 -22.71 -22.03 -19.42
CA LEU A 101 -23.90 -21.26 -19.06
C LEU A 101 -23.70 -19.77 -19.32
N LEU A 102 -22.59 -19.21 -18.84
CA LEU A 102 -22.30 -17.78 -18.93
C LEU A 102 -22.02 -17.36 -20.38
N ALA A 103 -21.36 -18.19 -21.18
CA ALA A 103 -21.13 -17.90 -22.60
C ALA A 103 -22.43 -17.82 -23.43
N GLY A 104 -23.52 -18.45 -22.96
CA GLY A 104 -24.84 -18.34 -23.58
C GLY A 104 -25.66 -17.12 -23.16
N CYS A 105 -25.12 -16.24 -22.31
CA CYS A 105 -25.83 -15.07 -21.78
C CYS A 105 -25.50 -13.82 -22.60
N ASP A 106 -26.51 -13.07 -23.07
CA ASP A 106 -26.34 -11.87 -23.90
C ASP A 106 -25.49 -10.76 -23.23
N GLN A 107 -25.45 -10.74 -21.90
CA GLN A 107 -24.73 -9.76 -21.09
C GLN A 107 -23.25 -10.08 -20.88
N VAL A 108 -22.79 -11.24 -21.36
CA VAL A 108 -21.43 -11.75 -21.19
C VAL A 108 -20.76 -11.86 -22.55
N TRP A 109 -19.55 -11.31 -22.66
CA TRP A 109 -18.69 -11.53 -23.81
C TRP A 109 -17.66 -12.61 -23.50
N PRO A 110 -17.70 -13.78 -24.18
CA PRO A 110 -16.60 -14.75 -24.15
C PRO A 110 -15.42 -14.23 -24.95
N VAL A 111 -14.24 -14.13 -24.32
CA VAL A 111 -13.01 -13.74 -25.04
C VAL A 111 -12.72 -14.76 -26.14
N GLY A 112 -12.55 -14.26 -27.37
CA GLY A 112 -12.40 -15.07 -28.58
C GLY A 112 -13.59 -14.98 -29.52
N ASP A 113 -14.77 -14.59 -29.02
CA ASP A 113 -15.96 -14.31 -29.83
C ASP A 113 -16.04 -12.83 -30.24
N LEU A 114 -17.03 -12.48 -31.07
CA LEU A 114 -17.29 -11.09 -31.48
C LEU A 114 -17.69 -10.23 -30.26
N ASP A 115 -16.97 -9.13 -30.05
CA ASP A 115 -17.23 -8.19 -28.96
C ASP A 115 -18.31 -7.17 -29.36
N PHE A 116 -19.43 -7.19 -28.64
CA PHE A 116 -20.54 -6.24 -28.78
C PHE A 116 -20.63 -5.27 -27.60
N GLN A 117 -19.53 -5.09 -26.86
CA GLN A 117 -19.43 -4.20 -25.68
C GLN A 117 -20.31 -4.65 -24.50
N GLN A 118 -20.49 -5.95 -24.33
CA GLN A 118 -21.24 -6.54 -23.21
C GLN A 118 -20.65 -6.12 -21.86
N PRO A 119 -21.44 -5.86 -20.82
CA PRO A 119 -20.92 -5.35 -19.54
C PRO A 119 -19.99 -6.32 -18.80
N LEU A 120 -20.13 -7.62 -19.03
CA LEU A 120 -19.34 -8.68 -18.40
C LEU A 120 -18.42 -9.34 -19.42
N VAL A 121 -17.26 -9.80 -18.96
CA VAL A 121 -16.27 -10.50 -19.79
C VAL A 121 -15.94 -11.84 -19.17
N LEU A 122 -15.97 -12.90 -19.97
CA LEU A 122 -15.61 -14.25 -19.60
C LEU A 122 -14.30 -14.63 -20.30
N ASP A 123 -13.22 -14.72 -19.53
CA ASP A 123 -11.87 -15.03 -20.01
C ASP A 123 -11.33 -16.29 -19.33
N GLY A 124 -11.36 -17.41 -20.05
CA GLY A 124 -11.03 -18.72 -19.49
C GLY A 124 -12.02 -19.15 -18.41
N GLU A 125 -11.56 -19.25 -17.17
CA GLU A 125 -12.36 -19.61 -15.99
C GLU A 125 -12.62 -18.41 -15.07
N ARG A 126 -12.57 -17.19 -15.63
CA ARG A 126 -12.71 -15.93 -14.88
C ARG A 126 -13.83 -15.09 -15.46
N LEU A 127 -14.72 -14.61 -14.59
CA LEU A 127 -15.76 -13.65 -14.92
C LEU A 127 -15.39 -12.26 -14.40
N TYR A 128 -15.50 -11.24 -15.24
CA TYR A 128 -15.07 -9.87 -14.95
C TYR A 128 -16.20 -8.87 -15.15
N LEU A 129 -16.11 -7.76 -14.42
CA LEU A 129 -16.63 -6.49 -14.92
C LEU A 129 -15.69 -6.04 -16.05
N ARG A 130 -16.23 -5.66 -17.22
CA ARG A 130 -15.41 -5.31 -18.39
C ARG A 130 -14.29 -4.32 -18.10
N ARG A 131 -14.54 -3.34 -17.23
CA ARG A 131 -13.53 -2.34 -16.84
C ARG A 131 -12.25 -3.00 -16.29
N TYR A 132 -12.37 -4.01 -15.43
CA TYR A 132 -11.22 -4.65 -14.80
C TYR A 132 -10.51 -5.60 -15.73
N TRP A 133 -11.25 -6.32 -16.58
CA TRP A 133 -10.62 -7.11 -17.64
C TRP A 133 -9.77 -6.22 -18.54
N ARG A 134 -10.32 -5.09 -19.00
CA ARG A 134 -9.60 -4.14 -19.85
C ARG A 134 -8.35 -3.59 -19.14
N ASP A 135 -8.49 -3.18 -17.88
CA ASP A 135 -7.39 -2.60 -17.12
C ASP A 135 -6.30 -3.66 -16.81
N GLU A 136 -6.65 -4.93 -16.55
CA GLU A 136 -5.67 -6.04 -16.44
C GLU A 136 -4.91 -6.26 -17.75
N THR A 137 -5.62 -6.32 -18.88
CA THR A 137 -5.02 -6.50 -20.21
C THR A 137 -4.07 -5.36 -20.54
N LEU A 138 -4.50 -4.11 -20.36
CA LEU A 138 -3.67 -2.93 -20.61
C LEU A 138 -2.41 -2.91 -19.73
N VAL A 139 -2.55 -3.23 -18.45
CA VAL A 139 -1.41 -3.30 -17.53
C VAL A 139 -0.44 -4.41 -17.96
N ALA A 140 -0.95 -5.60 -18.26
CA ALA A 140 -0.12 -6.73 -18.70
C ALA A 140 0.66 -6.40 -19.98
N GLU A 141 -0.01 -5.86 -20.99
CA GLU A 141 0.60 -5.47 -22.26
C GLU A 141 1.67 -4.39 -22.07
N ALA A 142 1.35 -3.32 -21.34
CA ALA A 142 2.27 -2.19 -21.14
C ALA A 142 3.49 -2.55 -20.27
N VAL A 143 3.31 -3.41 -19.27
CA VAL A 143 4.41 -3.91 -18.43
C VAL A 143 5.29 -4.88 -19.24
N ARG A 144 4.71 -5.86 -19.94
CA ARG A 144 5.47 -6.79 -20.78
C ARG A 144 6.22 -6.06 -21.89
N GLY A 145 5.59 -5.09 -22.54
CA GLY A 145 6.22 -4.26 -23.55
C GLY A 145 7.47 -3.55 -23.02
N ARG A 146 7.43 -3.02 -21.80
CA ARG A 146 8.59 -2.36 -21.15
C ARG A 146 9.65 -3.33 -20.66
N ALA A 147 9.24 -4.51 -20.17
CA ALA A 147 10.15 -5.55 -19.74
C ALA A 147 10.95 -6.15 -20.91
N LEU A 148 10.32 -6.29 -22.08
CA LEU A 148 10.93 -6.78 -23.31
C LEU A 148 11.64 -5.69 -24.11
N GLY A 149 11.14 -4.45 -24.08
CA GLY A 149 11.66 -3.32 -24.87
C GLY A 149 13.08 -2.89 -24.51
N GLY A 150 13.64 -3.37 -23.39
CA GLY A 150 15.03 -3.15 -22.97
C GLY A 150 16.08 -3.95 -23.72
N LEU A 151 15.71 -5.11 -24.29
CA LEU A 151 16.65 -5.97 -25.03
C LEU A 151 17.07 -5.39 -26.39
N ILE A 152 16.38 -4.33 -26.85
CA ILE A 152 16.58 -3.73 -28.18
C ILE A 152 17.10 -2.28 -28.09
N ALA A 153 17.08 -1.67 -26.90
CA ALA A 153 17.48 -0.28 -26.68
C ALA A 153 18.42 -0.12 -25.47
N MET A 154 19.53 -0.86 -25.44
CA MET A 154 20.74 -0.24 -24.93
C MET A 154 21.03 0.90 -25.91
N ASP A 155 20.86 2.16 -25.50
CA ASP A 155 21.46 3.27 -26.24
C ASP A 155 22.91 2.85 -26.49
N ALA A 156 23.32 2.73 -27.76
CA ALA A 156 24.61 2.18 -28.18
C ALA A 156 25.83 2.93 -27.57
N GLU A 157 25.58 3.97 -26.79
CA GLU A 157 26.53 4.83 -26.08
C GLU A 157 26.81 4.38 -24.63
N THR A 158 25.94 3.63 -23.95
CA THR A 158 26.20 3.22 -22.55
C THR A 158 26.90 1.86 -22.49
N SER A 159 28.22 1.87 -22.28
CA SER A 159 28.97 0.63 -22.09
C SER A 159 28.70 0.00 -20.73
N THR A 160 28.64 -1.33 -20.67
CA THR A 160 28.56 -2.07 -19.40
C THR A 160 29.76 -1.77 -18.49
N SER A 161 30.91 -1.39 -19.06
CA SER A 161 32.08 -0.93 -18.30
C SER A 161 31.82 0.38 -17.55
N ASP A 162 31.03 1.29 -18.12
CA ASP A 162 30.75 2.59 -17.52
C ASP A 162 29.76 2.42 -16.37
N ILE A 163 28.77 1.53 -16.54
CA ILE A 163 27.87 1.10 -15.48
C ILE A 163 28.67 0.51 -14.31
N ARG A 164 29.63 -0.39 -14.59
CA ARG A 164 30.53 -0.96 -13.59
C ARG A 164 31.31 0.10 -12.83
N HIS A 165 31.95 1.01 -13.56
CA HIS A 165 32.76 2.07 -12.99
C HIS A 165 31.96 2.91 -11.98
N TRP A 166 30.77 3.39 -12.37
CA TRP A 166 29.94 4.17 -11.49
C TRP A 166 29.36 3.37 -10.33
N LEU A 167 28.95 2.11 -10.56
CA LEU A 167 28.48 1.26 -9.47
C LEU A 167 29.55 0.98 -8.43
N ASP A 168 30.82 0.82 -8.82
CA ASP A 168 31.95 0.65 -7.88
C ASP A 168 32.17 1.92 -7.04
N ILE A 169 31.97 3.11 -7.61
CA ILE A 169 32.04 4.39 -6.88
C ILE A 169 30.84 4.57 -5.92
N LEU A 170 29.63 4.25 -6.39
CA LEU A 170 28.39 4.47 -5.63
C LEU A 170 28.22 3.45 -4.49
N PHE A 171 28.84 2.27 -4.63
CA PHE A 171 28.85 1.17 -3.66
C PHE A 171 30.31 0.79 -3.29
N PRO A 172 31.03 1.66 -2.57
CA PRO A 172 32.47 1.49 -2.32
C PRO A 172 32.81 0.45 -1.25
N HIS A 173 31.80 -0.09 -0.55
CA HIS A 173 31.99 -1.05 0.54
C HIS A 173 31.37 -2.39 0.17
N ALA A 174 32.09 -3.46 0.47
CA ALA A 174 31.49 -4.79 0.45
C ALA A 174 30.35 -4.86 1.48
N PRO A 175 29.24 -5.54 1.17
CA PRO A 175 28.15 -5.75 2.12
C PRO A 175 28.64 -6.48 3.38
N ARG A 176 27.98 -6.21 4.51
CA ARG A 176 28.32 -6.84 5.79
C ARG A 176 28.04 -8.34 5.71
N GLY A 177 29.07 -9.16 5.90
CA GLY A 177 28.95 -10.63 5.83
C GLY A 177 29.47 -11.26 4.54
N GLY A 178 30.02 -10.48 3.60
CA GLY A 178 30.61 -11.01 2.36
C GLY A 178 29.60 -11.57 1.35
N ALA A 179 28.31 -11.28 1.55
CA ALA A 179 27.22 -11.72 0.70
C ALA A 179 27.11 -10.89 -0.59
N THR A 180 26.25 -11.31 -1.51
CA THR A 180 25.92 -10.59 -2.75
C THR A 180 25.24 -9.24 -2.45
N ASP A 181 25.73 -8.13 -3.00
CA ASP A 181 25.11 -6.81 -2.82
C ASP A 181 23.85 -6.63 -3.70
N TRP A 182 22.70 -7.00 -3.14
CA TRP A 182 21.40 -6.87 -3.81
C TRP A 182 20.99 -5.43 -4.14
N GLN A 183 21.51 -4.43 -3.43
CA GLN A 183 21.22 -3.01 -3.73
C GLN A 183 21.99 -2.58 -4.97
N LYS A 184 23.25 -2.98 -5.10
CA LYS A 184 24.06 -2.76 -6.31
C LYS A 184 23.48 -3.49 -7.52
N ILE A 185 23.01 -4.73 -7.34
CA ILE A 185 22.34 -5.51 -8.39
C ILE A 185 21.04 -4.85 -8.82
N ALA A 186 20.22 -4.36 -7.88
CA ALA A 186 18.97 -3.65 -8.20
C ALA A 186 19.22 -2.43 -9.10
N CYS A 187 20.28 -1.66 -8.84
CA CYS A 187 20.67 -0.55 -9.71
C CYS A 187 21.05 -1.04 -11.12
N ALA A 188 21.84 -2.10 -11.25
CA ALA A 188 22.25 -2.62 -12.55
C ALA A 188 21.08 -3.22 -13.35
N VAL A 189 20.25 -4.05 -12.72
CA VAL A 189 19.09 -4.67 -13.37
C VAL A 189 18.13 -3.59 -13.88
N ALA A 190 17.88 -2.53 -13.11
CA ALA A 190 17.04 -1.41 -13.53
C ALA A 190 17.60 -0.63 -14.75
N MET A 191 18.88 -0.77 -15.09
CA MET A 191 19.48 -0.19 -16.30
C MET A 191 19.24 -1.03 -17.56
N ARG A 192 18.79 -2.29 -17.44
CA ARG A 192 18.62 -3.20 -18.59
C ARG A 192 17.40 -2.93 -19.43
N GLY A 193 16.42 -2.19 -18.92
CA GLY A 193 15.17 -1.98 -19.64
C GLY A 193 14.39 -0.77 -19.19
N LYS A 194 13.16 -0.68 -19.71
CA LYS A 194 12.23 0.41 -19.42
C LYS A 194 11.33 0.11 -18.23
N LEU A 195 11.59 -0.98 -17.52
CA LEU A 195 10.93 -1.40 -16.30
C LEU A 195 12.00 -1.83 -15.29
N GLY A 196 11.92 -1.34 -14.07
CA GLY A 196 12.66 -1.86 -12.93
C GLY A 196 11.74 -2.03 -11.74
N ILE A 197 11.71 -3.21 -11.13
CA ILE A 197 10.89 -3.49 -9.95
C ILE A 197 11.84 -3.82 -8.79
N ILE A 198 11.84 -2.96 -7.76
CA ILE A 198 12.65 -3.16 -6.56
C ILE A 198 11.71 -3.40 -5.38
N THR A 199 11.61 -4.65 -4.97
CA THR A 199 10.77 -5.07 -3.86
C THR A 199 11.61 -5.39 -2.63
N GLY A 200 11.04 -5.26 -1.45
CA GLY A 200 11.70 -5.70 -0.22
C GLY A 200 11.03 -5.14 1.02
N GLY A 201 11.28 -5.78 2.16
CA GLY A 201 10.72 -5.36 3.43
C GLY A 201 11.11 -3.93 3.84
N PRO A 202 10.54 -3.40 4.92
CA PRO A 202 10.93 -2.09 5.43
C PRO A 202 12.38 -2.12 5.90
N GLY A 203 13.08 -0.99 5.74
CA GLY A 203 14.48 -0.89 6.18
C GLY A 203 15.52 -1.64 5.35
N THR A 204 15.14 -2.28 4.24
CA THR A 204 16.07 -2.89 3.27
C THR A 204 16.82 -1.87 2.41
N GLY A 205 16.52 -0.58 2.59
CA GLY A 205 17.22 0.51 1.92
C GLY A 205 16.74 0.78 0.49
N LYS A 206 15.48 0.50 0.15
CA LYS A 206 14.88 0.84 -1.17
C LYS A 206 15.18 2.27 -1.61
N THR A 207 14.91 3.26 -0.76
CA THR A 207 15.14 4.67 -1.08
C THR A 207 16.63 5.01 -1.25
N TYR A 208 17.50 4.36 -0.46
CA TYR A 208 18.96 4.48 -0.60
C TYR A 208 19.46 3.91 -1.93
N THR A 209 18.90 2.77 -2.36
CA THR A 209 19.16 2.15 -3.66
C THR A 209 18.70 3.06 -4.80
N VAL A 210 17.53 3.68 -4.66
CA VAL A 210 16.96 4.57 -5.68
C VAL A 210 17.76 5.85 -5.87
N ALA A 211 18.24 6.48 -4.79
CA ALA A 211 19.13 7.62 -4.90
C ALA A 211 20.41 7.28 -5.70
N ARG A 212 20.95 6.06 -5.53
CA ARG A 212 22.10 5.57 -6.30
C ARG A 212 21.75 5.22 -7.73
N LEU A 213 20.57 4.64 -7.97
CA LEU A 213 20.07 4.41 -9.32
C LEU A 213 19.88 5.73 -10.07
N LEU A 214 19.37 6.78 -9.43
CA LEU A 214 19.28 8.12 -9.99
C LEU A 214 20.65 8.69 -10.32
N ALA A 215 21.61 8.57 -9.41
CA ALA A 215 22.99 8.97 -9.66
C ALA A 215 23.60 8.20 -10.83
N LEU A 216 23.37 6.88 -10.92
CA LEU A 216 23.82 6.03 -12.01
C LEU A 216 23.21 6.45 -13.36
N LEU A 217 21.88 6.58 -13.42
CA LEU A 217 21.16 7.04 -14.61
C LEU A 217 21.68 8.40 -15.10
N PHE A 218 21.90 9.32 -14.16
CA PHE A 218 22.44 10.65 -14.47
C PHE A 218 23.88 10.60 -14.96
N ALA A 219 24.71 9.72 -14.38
CA ALA A 219 26.11 9.55 -14.76
C ALA A 219 26.28 8.86 -16.13
N THR A 220 25.36 7.97 -16.49
CA THR A 220 25.39 7.24 -17.77
C THR A 220 24.57 7.91 -18.87
N ALA A 221 23.88 9.03 -18.58
CA ALA A 221 23.03 9.73 -19.55
C ALA A 221 23.82 10.45 -20.68
N GLY A 222 25.15 10.52 -20.59
CA GLY A 222 26.00 11.14 -21.61
C GLY A 222 25.54 12.57 -21.96
N ALA A 223 25.38 12.85 -23.25
CA ALA A 223 24.91 14.16 -23.73
C ALA A 223 23.48 14.52 -23.27
N ARG A 224 22.66 13.55 -22.84
CA ARG A 224 21.29 13.77 -22.36
C ARG A 224 21.23 14.17 -20.87
N GLN A 225 22.37 14.22 -20.18
CA GLN A 225 22.44 14.54 -18.75
C GLN A 225 21.71 15.85 -18.38
N SER A 226 21.91 16.91 -19.16
CA SER A 226 21.28 18.22 -18.96
C SER A 226 19.77 18.23 -19.29
N GLY A 227 19.28 17.25 -20.04
CA GLY A 227 17.89 17.12 -20.49
C GLY A 227 17.05 16.08 -19.75
N LEU A 228 17.66 15.19 -18.95
CA LEU A 228 16.96 14.07 -18.29
C LEU A 228 15.82 14.55 -17.37
N ARG A 229 14.58 14.20 -17.71
CA ARG A 229 13.37 14.55 -16.94
C ARG A 229 12.97 13.40 -16.04
N VAL A 230 13.20 13.57 -14.74
CA VAL A 230 12.86 12.59 -13.72
C VAL A 230 11.66 13.08 -12.92
N ALA A 231 10.66 12.22 -12.75
CA ALA A 231 9.53 12.46 -11.85
C ALA A 231 9.51 11.43 -10.71
N LEU A 232 9.17 11.92 -9.52
CA LEU A 232 9.00 11.11 -8.31
C LEU A 232 7.52 11.11 -7.92
N ALA A 233 6.95 9.93 -7.70
CA ALA A 233 5.56 9.77 -7.33
C ALA A 233 5.35 8.77 -6.20
N ALA A 234 4.26 8.93 -5.48
CA ALA A 234 3.74 7.93 -4.55
C ALA A 234 2.20 7.96 -4.51
N PRO A 235 1.53 6.93 -3.98
CA PRO A 235 0.07 6.92 -3.87
C PRO A 235 -0.50 7.97 -2.92
N THR A 236 0.23 8.34 -1.85
CA THR A 236 -0.21 9.30 -0.83
C THR A 236 0.74 10.50 -0.70
N GLY A 237 0.21 11.63 -0.23
CA GLY A 237 0.99 12.87 -0.09
C GLY A 237 2.16 12.71 0.90
N LYS A 238 1.91 12.01 2.02
CA LYS A 238 2.93 11.71 3.02
C LYS A 238 4.05 10.83 2.49
N ALA A 239 3.72 9.79 1.73
CA ALA A 239 4.73 8.93 1.09
C ALA A 239 5.57 9.73 0.08
N ALA A 240 4.93 10.60 -0.72
CA ALA A 240 5.64 11.46 -1.67
C ALA A 240 6.61 12.42 -0.96
N ALA A 241 6.17 13.14 0.07
CA ALA A 241 7.01 14.05 0.83
C ALA A 241 8.23 13.33 1.44
N ARG A 242 8.00 12.15 2.04
CA ARG A 242 9.05 11.33 2.64
C ARG A 242 10.04 10.79 1.61
N LEU A 243 9.55 10.35 0.45
CA LEU A 243 10.38 9.89 -0.67
C LEU A 243 11.34 11.00 -1.10
N LYS A 244 10.83 12.22 -1.32
CA LYS A 244 11.64 13.38 -1.72
C LYS A 244 12.70 13.70 -0.66
N GLN A 245 12.31 13.83 0.61
CA GLN A 245 13.24 14.12 1.70
C GLN A 245 14.37 13.08 1.80
N SER A 246 14.02 11.80 1.68
CA SER A 246 14.98 10.70 1.80
C SER A 246 15.92 10.63 0.60
N ILE A 247 15.43 10.91 -0.61
CA ILE A 247 16.25 10.99 -1.83
C ILE A 247 17.20 12.19 -1.75
N ASP A 248 16.72 13.36 -1.35
CA ASP A 248 17.55 14.57 -1.25
C ASP A 248 18.72 14.37 -0.28
N SER A 249 18.42 13.89 0.93
CA SER A 249 19.45 13.59 1.92
C SER A 249 20.47 12.56 1.39
N ALA A 250 20.01 11.50 0.72
CA ALA A 250 20.90 10.48 0.18
C ALA A 250 21.75 10.99 -1.01
N LEU A 251 21.21 11.89 -1.83
CA LEU A 251 21.92 12.52 -2.93
C LEU A 251 22.93 13.56 -2.44
N ASP A 252 22.62 14.32 -1.40
CA ASP A 252 23.54 15.26 -0.77
C ASP A 252 24.76 14.52 -0.17
N ASP A 253 24.52 13.44 0.57
CA ASP A 253 25.58 12.57 1.11
C ASP A 253 26.46 11.97 0.01
N LEU A 254 25.88 11.66 -1.16
CA LEU A 254 26.60 11.17 -2.33
C LEU A 254 27.38 12.29 -3.02
N ALA A 255 26.81 13.48 -3.14
CA ALA A 255 27.41 14.65 -3.78
C ALA A 255 28.73 15.03 -3.11
N GLU A 256 28.81 14.91 -1.78
CA GLU A 256 30.06 15.13 -1.03
C GLU A 256 31.18 14.16 -1.42
N LYS A 257 30.84 12.95 -1.87
CA LYS A 257 31.80 11.89 -2.22
C LYS A 257 32.24 11.96 -3.68
N VAL A 258 31.30 12.17 -4.61
CA VAL A 258 31.57 12.21 -6.06
C VAL A 258 32.04 13.58 -6.53
N GLY A 259 31.76 14.64 -5.76
CA GLY A 259 32.21 16.00 -6.06
C GLY A 259 31.74 16.51 -7.42
N ALA A 260 32.61 17.28 -8.09
CA ALA A 260 32.30 17.90 -9.38
C ALA A 260 32.20 16.90 -10.55
N ALA A 261 32.61 15.63 -10.36
CA ALA A 261 32.50 14.61 -11.40
C ALA A 261 31.03 14.27 -11.72
N LEU A 262 30.12 14.48 -10.77
CA LEU A 262 28.70 14.23 -10.95
C LEU A 262 27.88 15.28 -10.17
N PRO A 263 27.32 16.32 -10.82
CA PRO A 263 26.63 17.41 -10.15
C PRO A 263 25.24 16.99 -9.63
N LEU A 264 25.20 16.13 -8.61
CA LEU A 264 23.97 15.55 -8.06
C LEU A 264 23.03 16.58 -7.43
N ARG A 265 23.55 17.71 -6.93
CA ARG A 265 22.72 18.80 -6.41
C ARG A 265 21.89 19.47 -7.50
N GLU A 266 22.40 19.55 -8.73
CA GLU A 266 21.64 20.06 -9.88
C GLU A 266 20.52 19.09 -10.26
N LEU A 267 20.79 17.79 -10.24
CA LEU A 267 19.77 16.75 -10.44
C LEU A 267 18.66 16.87 -9.38
N ALA A 268 19.02 16.97 -8.10
CA ALA A 268 18.07 17.10 -7.00
C ALA A 268 17.16 18.34 -7.14
N ALA A 269 17.72 19.48 -7.57
CA ALA A 269 16.97 20.70 -7.83
C ALA A 269 16.00 20.55 -9.02
N ARG A 270 16.44 19.92 -10.11
CA ARG A 270 15.63 19.72 -11.34
C ARG A 270 14.46 18.77 -11.17
N MET A 271 14.59 17.74 -10.33
CA MET A 271 13.50 16.79 -10.06
C MET A 271 12.25 17.44 -9.44
N GLY A 272 12.43 18.57 -8.74
CA GLY A 272 11.34 19.21 -8.01
C GLY A 272 10.77 18.35 -6.89
N ALA A 273 9.56 18.67 -6.44
CA ALA A 273 8.86 17.93 -5.39
C ALA A 273 8.27 16.62 -5.92
N ALA A 274 8.32 15.56 -5.11
CA ALA A 274 7.56 14.35 -5.37
C ALA A 274 6.06 14.62 -5.25
N ARG A 275 5.26 13.97 -6.10
CA ARG A 275 3.80 14.22 -6.21
C ARG A 275 3.00 12.96 -5.89
N THR A 276 1.73 13.12 -5.55
CA THR A 276 0.82 11.97 -5.57
C THR A 276 0.57 11.51 -7.01
N LEU A 277 0.29 10.23 -7.24
CA LEU A 277 -0.08 9.74 -8.59
C LEU A 277 -1.26 10.52 -9.17
N HIS A 278 -2.27 10.82 -8.35
CA HIS A 278 -3.40 11.67 -8.73
C HIS A 278 -2.97 13.07 -9.18
N SER A 279 -2.03 13.70 -8.46
CA SER A 279 -1.51 15.02 -8.82
C SER A 279 -0.61 14.98 -10.04
N LEU A 280 0.16 13.91 -10.23
CA LEU A 280 1.03 13.72 -11.39
C LEU A 280 0.20 13.56 -12.67
N LEU A 281 -0.86 12.75 -12.62
CA LEU A 281 -1.75 12.51 -13.75
C LEU A 281 -2.75 13.66 -14.00
N GLY A 282 -2.84 14.63 -13.08
CA GLY A 282 -3.79 15.74 -13.18
C GLY A 282 -5.23 15.30 -13.03
N ALA A 283 -5.57 14.66 -11.90
CA ALA A 283 -6.92 14.22 -11.58
C ALA A 283 -7.91 15.40 -11.59
N ARG A 284 -9.02 15.28 -12.35
CA ARG A 284 -10.03 16.33 -12.46
C ARG A 284 -11.11 16.17 -11.38
N PRO A 285 -11.32 17.16 -10.49
CA PRO A 285 -12.31 17.07 -9.41
C PRO A 285 -13.71 16.72 -9.92
N GLY A 286 -14.39 15.80 -9.23
CA GLY A 286 -15.76 15.38 -9.57
C GLY A 286 -15.86 14.42 -10.76
N THR A 287 -14.74 14.01 -11.35
CA THR A 287 -14.70 13.04 -12.46
C THR A 287 -13.70 11.93 -12.18
N ARG A 288 -13.74 10.85 -12.98
CA ARG A 288 -12.69 9.81 -13.02
C ARG A 288 -11.62 10.09 -14.08
N ALA A 289 -11.63 11.27 -14.69
CA ALA A 289 -10.74 11.60 -15.78
C ALA A 289 -9.42 12.21 -15.28
N PHE A 290 -8.33 11.84 -15.95
CA PHE A 290 -7.00 12.40 -15.77
C PHE A 290 -6.65 13.32 -16.94
N GLN A 291 -5.91 14.39 -16.65
CA GLN A 291 -5.36 15.28 -17.68
C GLN A 291 -4.35 14.56 -18.57
N HIS A 292 -3.47 13.76 -17.95
CA HIS A 292 -2.52 12.93 -18.68
C HIS A 292 -3.12 11.54 -18.93
N ASN A 293 -3.01 11.08 -20.18
CA ASN A 293 -3.60 9.86 -20.69
C ASN A 293 -2.92 9.49 -22.03
N ALA A 294 -3.39 8.46 -22.72
CA ALA A 294 -2.79 8.02 -24.00
C ALA A 294 -2.75 9.10 -25.10
N GLY A 295 -3.65 10.10 -25.05
CA GLY A 295 -3.65 11.23 -25.98
C GLY A 295 -2.86 12.45 -25.49
N ASN A 296 -2.40 12.47 -24.24
CA ASN A 296 -1.61 13.54 -23.63
C ASN A 296 -0.64 12.94 -22.62
N LEU A 297 0.52 12.52 -23.08
CA LEU A 297 1.49 11.77 -22.27
C LEU A 297 2.16 12.67 -21.22
N LEU A 298 2.79 12.03 -20.23
CA LEU A 298 3.66 12.69 -19.28
C LEU A 298 4.97 13.11 -19.96
N GLU A 299 5.49 14.29 -19.62
CA GLU A 299 6.77 14.79 -20.12
C GLU A 299 7.93 14.31 -19.24
N VAL A 300 8.15 12.99 -19.19
CA VAL A 300 9.17 12.37 -18.33
C VAL A 300 9.96 11.32 -19.10
N ASP A 301 11.24 11.18 -18.76
CA ASP A 301 12.12 10.13 -19.28
C ASP A 301 12.28 9.00 -18.25
N VAL A 302 12.21 9.33 -16.96
CA VAL A 302 12.23 8.37 -15.85
C VAL A 302 11.12 8.71 -14.86
N LEU A 303 10.30 7.71 -14.52
CA LEU A 303 9.29 7.82 -13.47
C LEU A 303 9.60 6.81 -12.37
N ILE A 304 9.80 7.29 -11.16
CA ILE A 304 9.94 6.46 -9.96
C ILE A 304 8.66 6.54 -9.14
N VAL A 305 8.10 5.40 -8.82
CA VAL A 305 6.90 5.29 -7.97
C VAL A 305 7.24 4.50 -6.72
N ASP A 306 7.18 5.14 -5.55
CA ASP A 306 7.36 4.50 -4.25
C ASP A 306 6.02 4.05 -3.64
N GLU A 307 6.08 3.10 -2.70
CA GLU A 307 4.94 2.47 -2.06
C GLU A 307 3.94 1.88 -3.08
N ALA A 308 4.47 1.22 -4.11
CA ALA A 308 3.70 0.64 -5.20
C ALA A 308 2.71 -0.45 -4.76
N SER A 309 2.85 -1.01 -3.55
CA SER A 309 1.90 -1.95 -2.94
C SER A 309 0.50 -1.33 -2.73
N MET A 310 0.42 -0.01 -2.59
CA MET A 310 -0.86 0.70 -2.46
C MET A 310 -1.53 1.04 -3.81
N ILE A 311 -0.89 0.76 -4.96
CA ILE A 311 -1.44 1.06 -6.28
C ILE A 311 -2.43 -0.02 -6.68
N HIS A 312 -3.70 0.37 -6.85
CA HIS A 312 -4.75 -0.49 -7.39
C HIS A 312 -4.71 -0.55 -8.92
N LEU A 313 -5.45 -1.49 -9.49
CA LEU A 313 -5.43 -1.79 -10.92
C LEU A 313 -5.77 -0.58 -11.80
N GLU A 314 -6.85 0.15 -11.49
CA GLU A 314 -7.29 1.31 -12.30
C GLU A 314 -6.21 2.41 -12.33
N MET A 315 -5.54 2.68 -11.20
CA MET A 315 -4.47 3.68 -11.11
C MET A 315 -3.23 3.24 -11.88
N MET A 316 -2.84 1.96 -11.81
CA MET A 316 -1.72 1.45 -12.62
C MET A 316 -2.05 1.55 -14.12
N SER A 317 -3.26 1.17 -14.53
CA SER A 317 -3.70 1.27 -15.92
C SER A 317 -3.65 2.73 -16.41
N ALA A 318 -4.17 3.67 -15.61
CA ALA A 318 -4.11 5.10 -15.95
C ALA A 318 -2.68 5.63 -16.02
N LEU A 319 -1.81 5.21 -15.10
CA LEU A 319 -0.39 5.58 -15.09
C LEU A 319 0.33 5.09 -16.36
N LEU A 320 0.17 3.82 -16.70
CA LEU A 320 0.83 3.21 -17.87
C LEU A 320 0.31 3.78 -19.18
N ALA A 321 -0.99 4.11 -19.26
CA ALA A 321 -1.57 4.78 -20.42
C ALA A 321 -1.06 6.22 -20.61
N ALA A 322 -0.71 6.91 -19.52
CA ALA A 322 -0.16 8.26 -19.56
C ALA A 322 1.37 8.31 -19.71
N LEU A 323 2.06 7.21 -19.46
CA LEU A 323 3.52 7.15 -19.49
C LEU A 323 4.02 6.91 -20.94
N PRO A 324 4.99 7.72 -21.44
CA PRO A 324 5.61 7.45 -22.73
C PRO A 324 6.17 6.01 -22.83
N PRO A 325 6.08 5.35 -24.00
CA PRO A 325 6.63 4.01 -24.18
C PRO A 325 8.14 3.92 -23.90
N GLU A 326 8.89 4.98 -24.24
CA GLU A 326 10.34 5.08 -24.09
C GLU A 326 10.81 5.44 -22.67
N ALA A 327 9.88 5.88 -21.82
CA ALA A 327 10.20 6.28 -20.45
C ALA A 327 10.44 5.07 -19.57
N THR A 328 11.48 5.13 -18.73
CA THR A 328 11.79 4.09 -17.76
C THR A 328 10.88 4.22 -16.54
N LEU A 329 10.14 3.15 -16.22
CA LEU A 329 9.31 3.04 -15.03
C LEU A 329 10.05 2.24 -13.96
N ILE A 330 10.23 2.84 -12.78
CA ILE A 330 10.80 2.17 -11.61
C ILE A 330 9.74 2.07 -10.52
N LEU A 331 9.35 0.85 -10.15
CA LEU A 331 8.39 0.57 -9.08
C LEU A 331 9.12 0.11 -7.83
N LEU A 332 8.81 0.75 -6.70
CA LEU A 332 9.36 0.41 -5.40
C LEU A 332 8.22 0.02 -4.47
N GLY A 333 8.40 -1.04 -3.71
CA GLY A 333 7.41 -1.40 -2.71
C GLY A 333 7.78 -2.62 -1.91
N ASP A 334 6.82 -3.10 -1.14
CA ASP A 334 6.94 -4.32 -0.36
C ASP A 334 5.79 -5.24 -0.75
N LYS A 335 6.11 -6.40 -1.34
CA LYS A 335 5.11 -7.37 -1.79
C LYS A 335 4.30 -7.98 -0.63
N ASP A 336 4.84 -7.93 0.58
CA ASP A 336 4.27 -8.57 1.78
C ASP A 336 3.48 -7.57 2.65
N GLN A 337 3.49 -6.28 2.31
CA GLN A 337 2.61 -5.30 2.94
C GLN A 337 1.17 -5.42 2.43
N LEU A 338 0.24 -4.86 3.20
CA LEU A 338 -1.16 -4.70 2.80
C LEU A 338 -1.25 -4.12 1.38
N ALA A 339 -1.98 -4.83 0.52
CA ALA A 339 -2.31 -4.36 -0.82
C ALA A 339 -3.24 -3.13 -0.77
N SER A 340 -3.43 -2.49 -1.93
CA SER A 340 -4.38 -1.38 -2.10
C SER A 340 -5.79 -1.72 -1.58
N VAL A 341 -6.54 -0.77 -1.06
CA VAL A 341 -7.93 -1.03 -0.61
C VAL A 341 -8.86 -1.33 -1.80
N GLU A 342 -8.60 -0.73 -2.96
CA GLU A 342 -9.38 -0.97 -4.18
C GLU A 342 -8.94 -2.27 -4.89
N ALA A 343 -9.69 -2.66 -5.94
CA ALA A 343 -9.50 -3.90 -6.66
C ALA A 343 -8.13 -4.03 -7.34
N GLY A 344 -7.59 -5.25 -7.27
CA GLY A 344 -6.30 -5.67 -7.80
C GLY A 344 -5.15 -5.55 -6.80
N ALA A 345 -4.13 -6.39 -6.96
CA ALA A 345 -2.88 -6.36 -6.20
C ALA A 345 -1.69 -6.36 -7.16
N VAL A 346 -1.59 -5.30 -7.98
CA VAL A 346 -0.65 -5.24 -9.10
C VAL A 346 0.79 -5.56 -8.69
N LEU A 347 1.33 -4.90 -7.64
CA LEU A 347 2.70 -5.19 -7.19
C LEU A 347 2.86 -6.63 -6.70
N GLY A 348 1.85 -7.18 -6.01
CA GLY A 348 1.84 -8.57 -5.55
C GLY A 348 1.90 -9.56 -6.72
N ASP A 349 1.13 -9.30 -7.78
CA ASP A 349 1.12 -10.12 -8.99
C ASP A 349 2.44 -10.02 -9.78
N LEU A 350 3.01 -8.82 -9.87
CA LEU A 350 4.32 -8.58 -10.50
C LEU A 350 5.47 -9.26 -9.73
N CYS A 351 5.40 -9.25 -8.39
CA CYS A 351 6.48 -9.72 -7.52
C CYS A 351 6.26 -11.14 -6.97
N HIS A 352 5.28 -11.88 -7.49
CA HIS A 352 4.87 -13.17 -6.93
C HIS A 352 6.04 -14.14 -6.73
N ASN A 353 6.91 -14.25 -7.75
CA ASN A 353 8.09 -15.14 -7.76
C ASN A 353 9.41 -14.41 -7.38
N ALA A 354 9.36 -13.15 -6.95
CA ALA A 354 10.56 -12.35 -6.70
C ALA A 354 11.48 -12.93 -5.61
N GLU A 355 10.93 -13.74 -4.70
CA GLU A 355 11.73 -14.42 -3.67
C GLU A 355 12.65 -15.49 -4.26
N ALA A 356 12.14 -16.29 -5.22
CA ALA A 356 12.91 -17.31 -5.92
C ALA A 356 13.92 -16.72 -6.92
N GLY A 357 13.72 -15.47 -7.36
CA GLY A 357 14.49 -14.90 -8.47
C GLY A 357 14.04 -15.50 -9.78
N ALA A 358 14.69 -16.58 -10.22
CA ALA A 358 14.56 -17.21 -11.54
C ALA A 358 15.14 -16.34 -12.67
N TYR A 359 16.37 -15.89 -12.46
CA TYR A 359 17.14 -15.12 -13.44
C TYR A 359 17.73 -16.03 -14.52
N ASP A 360 17.59 -15.62 -15.78
CA ASP A 360 18.18 -16.35 -16.91
C ASP A 360 19.70 -16.14 -16.99
N SER A 361 20.38 -16.95 -17.81
CA SER A 361 21.83 -16.90 -17.96
C SER A 361 22.34 -15.55 -18.48
N GLU A 362 21.56 -14.85 -19.30
CA GLU A 362 21.93 -13.55 -19.82
C GLU A 362 21.94 -12.50 -18.70
N THR A 363 20.93 -12.53 -17.84
CA THR A 363 20.77 -11.67 -16.68
C THR A 363 21.90 -11.89 -15.67
N LEU A 364 22.21 -13.15 -15.38
CA LEU A 364 23.31 -13.51 -14.48
C LEU A 364 24.66 -13.00 -15.02
N SER A 365 24.93 -13.20 -16.31
CA SER A 365 26.14 -12.72 -16.98
C SER A 365 26.24 -11.19 -17.00
N TYR A 366 25.13 -10.52 -17.32
CA TYR A 366 25.04 -9.06 -17.29
C TYR A 366 25.34 -8.52 -15.89
N VAL A 367 24.72 -9.08 -14.85
CA VAL A 367 24.94 -8.65 -13.47
C VAL A 367 26.40 -8.84 -13.06
N GLN A 368 27.00 -9.99 -13.38
CA GLN A 368 28.41 -10.22 -13.09
C GLN A 368 29.31 -9.19 -13.79
N THR A 369 29.03 -8.89 -15.05
CA THR A 369 29.84 -7.96 -15.85
C THR A 369 29.67 -6.52 -15.38
N SER A 370 28.42 -6.09 -15.14
CA SER A 370 28.06 -4.72 -14.75
C SER A 370 28.33 -4.40 -13.28
N THR A 371 28.35 -5.38 -12.38
CA THR A 371 28.46 -5.12 -10.92
C THR A 371 29.67 -5.79 -10.27
N GLY A 372 30.21 -6.84 -10.88
CA GLY A 372 31.20 -7.73 -10.26
C GLY A 372 30.65 -8.68 -9.21
N GLN A 373 29.33 -8.66 -8.99
CA GLN A 373 28.65 -9.50 -8.01
C GLN A 373 28.15 -10.79 -8.66
N GLN A 374 28.37 -11.91 -7.99
CA GLN A 374 27.77 -13.18 -8.38
C GLN A 374 26.43 -13.35 -7.68
N ILE A 375 25.38 -13.56 -8.47
CA ILE A 375 24.09 -14.03 -7.96
C ILE A 375 24.23 -15.53 -7.69
N PRO A 376 23.85 -16.04 -6.50
CA PRO A 376 23.90 -17.47 -6.22
C PRO A 376 23.05 -18.30 -7.17
N ASP A 377 23.53 -19.49 -7.56
CA ASP A 377 22.86 -20.40 -8.50
C ASP A 377 21.43 -20.78 -8.08
N SER A 378 21.10 -20.69 -6.78
CA SER A 378 19.74 -20.90 -6.27
C SER A 378 18.71 -19.93 -6.82
N TYR A 379 19.14 -18.79 -7.38
CA TYR A 379 18.27 -17.79 -8.00
C TYR A 379 18.28 -17.86 -9.53
N ALA A 380 19.01 -18.79 -10.13
CA ALA A 380 18.98 -19.03 -11.57
C ALA A 380 17.69 -19.76 -11.98
N GLY A 381 17.14 -19.43 -13.15
CA GLY A 381 15.92 -20.07 -13.66
C GLY A 381 15.38 -19.41 -14.93
N ASP A 382 14.12 -19.68 -15.23
CA ASP A 382 13.39 -19.11 -16.37
C ASP A 382 12.09 -18.47 -15.90
N GLY A 383 12.21 -17.36 -15.16
CA GLY A 383 11.08 -16.65 -14.57
C GLY A 383 10.36 -15.69 -15.54
N GLY A 384 10.65 -15.78 -16.84
CA GLY A 384 10.13 -14.84 -17.84
C GLY A 384 10.70 -13.42 -17.72
N SER A 385 10.19 -12.50 -18.55
CA SER A 385 10.75 -11.15 -18.70
C SER A 385 10.56 -10.26 -17.45
N ILE A 386 9.50 -10.48 -16.67
CA ILE A 386 9.26 -9.70 -15.44
C ILE A 386 10.28 -10.04 -14.37
N ALA A 387 10.62 -11.32 -14.20
CA ALA A 387 11.65 -11.75 -13.25
C ALA A 387 13.01 -11.10 -13.58
N GLN A 388 13.35 -10.98 -14.86
CA GLN A 388 14.62 -10.37 -15.31
C GLN A 388 14.72 -8.86 -15.03
N GLN A 389 13.60 -8.22 -14.69
CA GLN A 389 13.51 -6.79 -14.33
C GLN A 389 13.19 -6.60 -12.84
N THR A 390 13.11 -7.67 -12.05
CA THR A 390 12.70 -7.63 -10.63
C THR A 390 13.85 -8.00 -9.72
N VAL A 391 14.13 -7.17 -8.71
CA VAL A 391 15.12 -7.45 -7.66
C VAL A 391 14.48 -7.32 -6.29
N MET A 392 14.62 -8.37 -5.48
CA MET A 392 14.20 -8.36 -4.07
C MET A 392 15.39 -8.01 -3.16
N LEU A 393 15.30 -6.91 -2.43
CA LEU A 393 16.26 -6.55 -1.40
C LEU A 393 16.02 -7.39 -0.14
N ARG A 394 17.04 -8.15 0.26
CA ARG A 394 16.92 -9.21 1.28
C ARG A 394 17.41 -8.82 2.66
N GLU A 395 18.32 -7.85 2.73
CA GLU A 395 18.98 -7.45 3.98
C GLU A 395 18.34 -6.19 4.54
N SER A 396 17.72 -6.29 5.73
CA SER A 396 17.24 -5.10 6.45
C SER A 396 18.33 -4.53 7.35
N ARG A 397 18.73 -3.28 7.09
CA ARG A 397 19.68 -2.54 7.96
C ARG A 397 19.02 -2.01 9.22
N ARG A 398 17.69 -1.91 9.20
CA ARG A 398 16.89 -1.27 10.24
C ARG A 398 16.19 -2.25 11.17
N PHE A 399 15.70 -3.36 10.62
CA PHE A 399 14.95 -4.37 11.36
C PHE A 399 15.86 -5.52 11.79
N GLY A 400 17.01 -5.20 12.37
CA GLY A 400 17.78 -6.14 13.16
C GLY A 400 17.13 -6.33 14.54
N GLY A 401 17.18 -7.53 15.10
CA GLY A 401 16.63 -7.84 16.43
C GLY A 401 15.16 -8.29 16.41
N PRO A 402 14.45 -8.22 17.55
CA PRO A 402 13.19 -8.94 17.77
C PRO A 402 12.02 -8.43 16.92
N ILE A 403 11.95 -7.13 16.60
CA ILE A 403 10.88 -6.59 15.74
C ILE A 403 10.97 -7.18 14.33
N GLY A 404 12.18 -7.25 13.76
CA GLY A 404 12.41 -7.86 12.45
C GLY A 404 12.16 -9.36 12.46
N ALA A 405 12.63 -10.06 13.50
CA ALA A 405 12.38 -11.50 13.68
C ALA A 405 10.87 -11.80 13.76
N LEU A 406 10.11 -10.97 14.50
CA LEU A 406 8.66 -11.10 14.59
C LEU A 406 7.99 -10.86 13.22
N ALA A 407 8.37 -9.79 12.51
CA ALA A 407 7.83 -9.48 11.19
C ALA A 407 8.09 -10.62 10.19
N LEU A 408 9.31 -11.17 10.16
CA LEU A 408 9.67 -12.30 9.30
C LEU A 408 8.89 -13.56 9.65
N ALA A 409 8.74 -13.87 10.95
CA ALA A 409 7.97 -15.03 11.39
C ALA A 409 6.48 -14.93 11.00
N VAL A 410 5.88 -13.74 11.17
CA VAL A 410 4.49 -13.47 10.74
C VAL A 410 4.36 -13.59 9.22
N ASN A 411 5.29 -13.01 8.46
CA ASN A 411 5.27 -13.08 7.00
C ASN A 411 5.45 -14.52 6.49
N ALA A 412 6.24 -15.34 7.17
CA ALA A 412 6.40 -16.76 6.88
C ALA A 412 5.17 -17.60 7.25
N GLY A 413 4.18 -17.04 7.96
CA GLY A 413 3.06 -17.80 8.52
C GLY A 413 3.45 -18.73 9.68
N ASN A 414 4.63 -18.50 10.29
CA ASN A 414 5.17 -19.36 11.33
C ASN A 414 4.71 -18.86 12.72
N ALA A 415 3.50 -19.27 13.10
CA ALA A 415 2.90 -18.89 14.38
C ALA A 415 3.76 -19.27 15.59
N ALA A 416 4.43 -20.43 15.56
CA ALA A 416 5.28 -20.88 16.66
C ALA A 416 6.46 -19.92 16.89
N SER A 417 7.18 -19.56 15.83
CA SER A 417 8.28 -18.58 15.91
C SER A 417 7.78 -17.18 16.28
N SER A 418 6.62 -16.76 15.78
CA SER A 418 6.03 -15.47 16.18
C SER A 418 5.74 -15.42 17.68
N LEU A 419 5.13 -16.46 18.24
CA LEU A 419 4.86 -16.57 19.67
C LEU A 419 6.14 -16.61 20.50
N GLN A 420 7.16 -17.32 20.02
CA GLN A 420 8.46 -17.37 20.69
C GLN A 420 9.07 -15.98 20.81
N VAL A 421 9.14 -15.22 19.71
CA VAL A 421 9.69 -13.85 19.73
C VAL A 421 8.89 -12.93 20.66
N LEU A 422 7.56 -13.04 20.65
CA LEU A 422 6.68 -12.27 21.54
C LEU A 422 6.87 -12.59 23.02
N ARG A 423 7.12 -13.87 23.36
CA ARG A 423 7.34 -14.33 24.74
C ARG A 423 8.74 -14.03 25.25
N ASP A 424 9.75 -14.19 24.39
CA ASP A 424 11.14 -14.03 24.77
C ASP A 424 11.44 -12.57 25.11
N GLY A 425 10.98 -11.60 24.29
CA GLY A 425 10.96 -10.17 24.63
C GLY A 425 12.29 -9.58 25.15
N THR A 426 13.41 -10.25 24.88
CA THR A 426 14.60 -10.28 25.75
C THR A 426 15.33 -8.96 25.92
N ASP A 427 15.11 -8.02 25.00
CA ASP A 427 15.80 -6.74 24.88
C ASP A 427 14.83 -5.55 25.00
N GLY A 428 13.59 -5.79 25.46
CA GLY A 428 12.61 -4.74 25.79
C GLY A 428 12.02 -4.00 24.59
N LYS A 429 12.45 -4.29 23.36
CA LYS A 429 11.96 -3.67 22.12
C LYS A 429 10.59 -4.19 21.67
N VAL A 430 10.30 -5.47 21.93
CA VAL A 430 8.99 -6.08 21.68
C VAL A 430 8.34 -6.39 23.02
N ALA A 431 7.07 -6.05 23.15
CA ALA A 431 6.23 -6.47 24.28
C ALA A 431 4.92 -7.05 23.78
N TRP A 432 4.37 -7.98 24.54
CA TRP A 432 3.09 -8.61 24.25
C TRP A 432 2.24 -8.63 25.52
N ILE A 433 1.03 -8.08 25.43
CA ILE A 433 0.04 -8.10 26.51
C ILE A 433 -1.09 -9.04 26.08
N ASP A 434 -1.17 -10.16 26.78
CA ASP A 434 -2.11 -11.26 26.51
C ASP A 434 -2.50 -11.99 27.80
N PRO A 435 -3.81 -12.08 28.13
CA PRO A 435 -4.93 -11.40 27.48
C PRO A 435 -4.95 -9.90 27.84
N ALA A 436 -5.06 -9.04 26.84
CA ALA A 436 -5.15 -7.59 27.03
C ALA A 436 -6.52 -7.16 27.57
N GLN A 437 -6.51 -6.21 28.52
CA GLN A 437 -7.69 -5.51 29.02
C GLN A 437 -7.71 -4.06 28.55
N SER A 438 -8.88 -3.44 28.56
CA SER A 438 -9.04 -2.02 28.19
C SER A 438 -8.18 -1.10 29.08
N SER A 439 -7.93 -1.48 30.34
CA SER A 439 -7.03 -0.76 31.25
C SER A 439 -5.58 -0.71 30.76
N ASP A 440 -5.09 -1.78 30.13
CA ASP A 440 -3.72 -1.85 29.61
C ASP A 440 -3.53 -0.89 28.44
N LEU A 441 -4.50 -0.87 27.52
CA LEU A 441 -4.52 0.08 26.40
C LEU A 441 -4.57 1.52 26.90
N LEU A 442 -5.41 1.81 27.90
CA LEU A 442 -5.52 3.15 28.47
C LEU A 442 -4.24 3.58 29.22
N GLN A 443 -3.53 2.64 29.85
CA GLN A 443 -2.23 2.89 30.48
C GLN A 443 -1.18 3.24 29.42
N LEU A 444 -1.12 2.47 28.33
CA LEU A 444 -0.21 2.71 27.20
C LEU A 444 -0.52 4.04 26.52
N ALA A 445 -1.80 4.34 26.26
CA ALA A 445 -2.23 5.60 25.67
C ALA A 445 -1.89 6.80 26.55
N LEU A 446 -1.98 6.66 27.88
CA LEU A 446 -1.62 7.72 28.81
C LEU A 446 -0.11 7.91 28.90
N ALA A 447 0.64 6.87 29.27
CA ALA A 447 2.02 6.99 29.73
C ALA A 447 3.03 6.10 28.99
N GLY A 448 2.61 5.32 28.00
CA GLY A 448 3.45 4.30 27.36
C GLY A 448 3.75 3.13 28.31
N ARG A 449 4.68 2.24 27.93
CA ARG A 449 5.13 1.14 28.80
C ARG A 449 6.51 1.42 29.39
N ALA A 450 6.83 0.76 30.50
CA ALA A 450 8.17 0.77 31.04
C ALA A 450 9.20 0.27 30.00
N GLY A 451 10.31 0.99 29.89
CA GLY A 451 11.40 0.66 28.96
C GLY A 451 11.17 1.09 27.51
N ALA A 452 10.07 1.78 27.18
CA ALA A 452 9.84 2.35 25.85
C ALA A 452 9.29 3.78 25.94
N PRO A 453 9.74 4.73 25.10
CA PRO A 453 9.09 6.04 25.00
C PRO A 453 7.65 5.85 24.49
N GLY A 454 6.72 6.66 24.98
CA GLY A 454 5.38 6.69 24.42
C GLY A 454 4.31 7.25 25.35
N GLY A 455 3.07 7.04 24.94
CA GLY A 455 1.91 7.68 25.56
C GLY A 455 1.72 9.13 25.12
N TYR A 456 0.50 9.61 25.28
CA TYR A 456 0.07 10.95 24.90
C TYR A 456 0.32 12.00 26.00
N GLN A 457 0.68 11.57 27.22
CA GLN A 457 0.94 12.49 28.32
C GLN A 457 2.09 13.45 28.04
N ALA A 458 3.15 13.01 27.34
CA ALA A 458 4.33 13.84 27.10
C ALA A 458 3.98 15.12 26.30
N TYR A 459 3.38 14.96 25.12
CA TYR A 459 2.98 16.11 24.30
C TYR A 459 1.86 16.92 24.97
N LEU A 460 0.90 16.28 25.65
CA LEU A 460 -0.19 16.99 26.33
C LEU A 460 0.31 17.85 27.50
N LYS A 461 1.35 17.41 28.22
CA LYS A 461 2.00 18.26 29.23
C LYS A 461 2.62 19.50 28.58
N MET A 462 3.28 19.36 27.43
CA MET A 462 3.82 20.50 26.67
C MET A 462 2.71 21.46 26.21
N VAL A 463 1.59 20.91 25.74
CA VAL A 463 0.41 21.69 25.35
C VAL A 463 -0.17 22.45 26.55
N LYS A 464 -0.29 21.78 27.70
CA LYS A 464 -0.82 22.37 28.94
C LYS A 464 0.08 23.46 29.52
N SER A 465 1.40 23.30 29.40
CA SER A 465 2.37 24.35 29.79
C SER A 465 2.28 25.60 28.90
N GLY A 466 1.69 25.48 27.71
CA GLY A 466 1.54 26.56 26.75
C GLY A 466 2.82 26.87 25.98
N ALA A 467 2.68 27.63 24.89
CA ALA A 467 3.81 28.16 24.16
C ALA A 467 4.55 29.21 25.00
N PRO A 468 5.89 29.26 24.99
CA PRO A 468 6.63 30.34 25.61
C PRO A 468 6.19 31.70 25.05
N ALA A 469 6.15 32.73 25.89
CA ALA A 469 5.95 34.09 25.42
C ALA A 469 7.12 34.50 24.52
N GLY A 470 6.83 35.02 23.33
CA GLY A 470 7.86 35.40 22.38
C GLY A 470 7.30 35.68 20.99
N GLU A 471 8.22 35.92 20.05
CA GLU A 471 7.91 36.12 18.64
C GLU A 471 7.35 34.84 17.98
N GLU A 472 6.79 35.00 16.79
CA GLU A 472 6.19 33.91 16.00
C GLU A 472 7.13 32.71 15.81
N ILE A 473 8.44 32.96 15.69
CA ILE A 473 9.48 31.94 15.56
C ILE A 473 9.54 31.02 16.78
N VAL A 474 9.39 31.57 17.99
CA VAL A 474 9.41 30.81 19.25
C VAL A 474 8.17 29.93 19.35
N HIS A 475 7.00 30.47 18.97
CA HIS A 475 5.76 29.70 18.90
C HIS A 475 5.88 28.54 17.90
N LEU A 476 6.42 28.80 16.71
CA LEU A 476 6.61 27.78 15.68
C LEU A 476 7.55 26.66 16.14
N ALA A 477 8.66 27.00 16.81
CA ALA A 477 9.58 26.02 17.37
C ALA A 477 8.92 25.15 18.46
N TRP A 478 8.07 25.75 19.29
CA TRP A 478 7.25 25.02 20.26
C TRP A 478 6.26 24.08 19.56
N VAL A 479 5.52 24.55 18.55
CA VAL A 479 4.61 23.71 17.75
C VAL A 479 5.35 22.51 17.16
N LYS A 480 6.52 22.73 16.55
CA LYS A 480 7.36 21.64 16.03
C LYS A 480 7.70 20.62 17.10
N SER A 481 8.11 21.08 18.29
CA SER A 481 8.46 20.21 19.41
C SER A 481 7.25 19.38 19.88
N VAL A 482 6.06 19.98 19.93
CA VAL A 482 4.81 19.29 20.30
C VAL A 482 4.44 18.23 19.24
N LEU A 483 4.51 18.58 17.95
CA LEU A 483 4.25 17.64 16.84
C LEU A 483 5.23 16.47 16.88
N THR A 484 6.53 16.74 17.01
CA THR A 484 7.57 15.69 17.12
C THR A 484 7.30 14.77 18.30
N SER A 485 6.92 15.31 19.46
CA SER A 485 6.56 14.51 20.64
C SER A 485 5.38 13.57 20.34
N PHE A 486 4.32 14.08 19.71
CA PHE A 486 3.15 13.28 19.33
C PHE A 486 3.45 12.23 18.25
N GLU A 487 4.36 12.50 17.31
CA GLU A 487 4.75 11.57 16.26
C GLU A 487 5.61 10.40 16.75
N THR A 488 6.14 10.46 17.98
CA THR A 488 6.94 9.36 18.55
C THR A 488 6.11 8.10 18.81
N PHE A 489 4.82 8.22 19.14
CA PHE A 489 3.98 7.13 19.61
C PHE A 489 2.68 7.01 18.82
N ARG A 490 2.30 5.78 18.45
CA ARG A 490 1.05 5.52 17.74
C ARG A 490 0.36 4.23 18.14
N ILE A 491 -0.97 4.31 18.29
CA ILE A 491 -1.85 3.16 18.43
C ILE A 491 -2.49 2.85 17.08
N LEU A 492 -2.31 1.61 16.62
CA LEU A 492 -2.84 1.06 15.38
C LEU A 492 -3.86 -0.03 15.69
N CYS A 493 -5.01 0.03 15.02
CA CYS A 493 -6.09 -0.93 15.17
C CYS A 493 -6.24 -1.74 13.89
N ALA A 494 -6.51 -3.03 14.03
CA ALA A 494 -6.78 -3.87 12.87
C ALA A 494 -8.16 -3.59 12.25
N VAL A 495 -9.14 -3.25 13.09
CA VAL A 495 -10.53 -2.98 12.68
C VAL A 495 -10.93 -1.53 12.94
N ARG A 496 -11.94 -1.04 12.20
CA ARG A 496 -12.47 0.32 12.34
C ARG A 496 -13.49 0.41 13.47
N ASP A 497 -14.40 -0.55 13.52
CA ASP A 497 -15.56 -0.56 14.39
C ASP A 497 -15.40 -1.59 15.53
N GLY A 498 -16.28 -1.49 16.53
CA GLY A 498 -16.25 -2.32 17.74
C GLY A 498 -15.41 -1.72 18.88
N GLU A 499 -15.46 -2.37 20.04
CA GLU A 499 -14.78 -1.92 21.27
C GLU A 499 -13.26 -1.75 21.09
N TRP A 500 -12.65 -2.67 20.34
CA TRP A 500 -11.22 -2.71 20.03
C TRP A 500 -10.89 -2.07 18.66
N GLY A 501 -11.85 -1.37 18.07
CA GLY A 501 -11.70 -0.63 16.81
C GLY A 501 -11.39 0.85 17.02
N VAL A 502 -10.98 1.52 15.95
CA VAL A 502 -10.63 2.95 15.95
C VAL A 502 -11.69 3.84 16.58
N ALA A 503 -12.97 3.61 16.27
CA ALA A 503 -14.07 4.43 16.80
C ALA A 503 -14.18 4.30 18.33
N GLY A 504 -14.28 3.07 18.84
CA GLY A 504 -14.36 2.82 20.28
C GLY A 504 -13.13 3.29 21.04
N LEU A 505 -11.94 3.03 20.48
CA LEU A 505 -10.67 3.33 21.16
C LEU A 505 -10.38 4.83 21.25
N ASN A 506 -10.67 5.62 20.22
CA ASN A 506 -10.48 7.07 20.31
C ASN A 506 -11.33 7.70 21.41
N ASP A 507 -12.59 7.28 21.55
CA ASP A 507 -13.51 7.80 22.56
C ASP A 507 -13.02 7.49 23.99
N VAL A 508 -12.63 6.24 24.27
CA VAL A 508 -12.17 5.85 25.62
C VAL A 508 -10.79 6.43 25.96
N ILE A 509 -9.89 6.57 24.99
CA ILE A 509 -8.59 7.24 25.18
C ILE A 509 -8.83 8.71 25.55
N GLU A 510 -9.72 9.38 24.83
CA GLU A 510 -10.04 10.79 25.09
C GLU A 510 -10.59 10.98 26.52
N GLN A 511 -11.55 10.15 26.93
CA GLN A 511 -12.11 10.18 28.30
C GLN A 511 -11.04 9.93 29.37
N ARG A 512 -10.10 9.00 29.11
CA ARG A 512 -9.00 8.72 30.05
C ARG A 512 -8.06 9.92 30.21
N LEU A 513 -7.73 10.60 29.11
CA LEU A 513 -6.87 11.78 29.11
C LEU A 513 -7.55 12.98 29.80
N GLN A 514 -8.87 13.13 29.64
CA GLN A 514 -9.67 14.11 30.38
C GLN A 514 -9.65 13.85 31.88
N SER A 515 -9.90 12.60 32.28
CA SER A 515 -9.90 12.19 33.69
C SER A 515 -8.53 12.37 34.35
N ALA A 516 -7.44 12.33 33.56
CA ALA A 516 -6.09 12.62 34.01
C ALA A 516 -5.77 14.13 34.08
N GLY A 517 -6.72 15.01 33.72
CA GLY A 517 -6.55 16.46 33.71
C GLY A 517 -5.55 16.97 32.66
N LEU A 518 -5.31 16.20 31.60
CA LEU A 518 -4.38 16.54 30.51
C LEU A 518 -5.08 17.19 29.31
N LEU A 519 -6.39 16.97 29.18
CA LEU A 519 -7.20 17.41 28.06
C LEU A 519 -8.57 17.88 28.57
N HIS A 520 -9.16 18.87 27.91
CA HIS A 520 -10.50 19.35 28.24
C HIS A 520 -11.32 19.50 26.96
N ARG A 521 -12.35 18.67 26.80
CA ARG A 521 -13.24 18.72 25.64
C ARG A 521 -14.31 19.77 25.85
N SER A 522 -14.26 20.84 25.05
CA SER A 522 -15.22 21.95 25.05
C SER A 522 -16.03 22.01 23.76
N GLY A 523 -16.36 20.85 23.17
CA GLY A 523 -17.08 20.74 21.90
C GLY A 523 -16.37 19.81 20.91
N GLU A 524 -16.60 20.03 19.62
CA GLU A 524 -15.92 19.30 18.54
C GLU A 524 -14.42 19.65 18.47
N TRP A 525 -14.10 20.94 18.54
CA TRP A 525 -12.73 21.44 18.49
C TRP A 525 -12.25 21.80 19.90
N TYR A 526 -11.12 21.22 20.30
CA TYR A 526 -10.49 21.49 21.59
C TYR A 526 -8.97 21.38 21.48
N VAL A 527 -8.27 22.07 22.37
CA VAL A 527 -6.80 22.11 22.40
C VAL A 527 -6.23 20.73 22.74
N GLY A 528 -5.21 20.30 21.99
CA GLY A 528 -4.55 19.02 22.16
C GLY A 528 -5.18 17.87 21.37
N ARG A 529 -6.31 18.09 20.69
CA ARG A 529 -6.95 17.10 19.81
C ARG A 529 -6.07 16.77 18.60
N PRO A 530 -5.66 15.52 18.41
CA PRO A 530 -5.14 15.07 17.12
C PRO A 530 -6.28 14.82 16.14
N VAL A 531 -6.13 15.33 14.93
CA VAL A 531 -7.08 15.12 13.85
C VAL A 531 -6.41 14.53 12.62
N MET A 532 -7.07 13.60 11.96
CA MET A 532 -6.67 13.08 10.65
C MET A 532 -7.65 13.59 9.61
N VAL A 533 -7.13 14.11 8.50
CA VAL A 533 -7.92 14.51 7.34
C VAL A 533 -8.39 13.27 6.60
N THR A 534 -9.69 13.18 6.31
CA THR A 534 -10.30 12.01 5.67
C THR A 534 -10.51 12.19 4.17
N ARG A 535 -10.38 13.44 3.66
CA ARG A 535 -10.52 13.78 2.23
C ARG A 535 -9.59 14.92 1.85
N ASN A 536 -8.97 14.82 0.67
CA ASN A 536 -8.15 15.91 0.11
C ASN A 536 -8.96 17.20 0.00
N ASP A 537 -8.39 18.30 0.47
CA ASP A 537 -8.90 19.66 0.31
C ASP A 537 -7.80 20.57 -0.24
N TYR A 538 -7.83 20.75 -1.55
CA TYR A 538 -6.86 21.58 -2.28
C TYR A 538 -6.93 23.06 -1.91
N GLY A 539 -8.06 23.55 -1.38
CA GLY A 539 -8.21 24.94 -0.97
C GLY A 539 -7.44 25.27 0.31
N THR A 540 -7.31 24.30 1.20
CA THR A 540 -6.49 24.41 2.43
C THR A 540 -5.13 23.74 2.31
N GLY A 541 -4.90 23.01 1.22
CA GLY A 541 -3.67 22.28 0.93
C GLY A 541 -3.56 20.94 1.65
N VAL A 542 -4.54 20.53 2.46
CA VAL A 542 -4.46 19.30 3.26
C VAL A 542 -4.89 18.06 2.48
N PHE A 543 -4.26 16.93 2.76
CA PHE A 543 -4.48 15.67 2.06
C PHE A 543 -5.01 14.58 2.98
N ASN A 544 -5.75 13.61 2.41
CA ASN A 544 -6.27 12.45 3.13
C ASN A 544 -5.11 11.67 3.77
N GLY A 545 -5.23 11.41 5.07
CA GLY A 545 -4.20 10.79 5.90
C GLY A 545 -3.25 11.79 6.58
N ASP A 546 -3.31 13.09 6.26
CA ASP A 546 -2.55 14.10 7.00
C ASP A 546 -3.05 14.15 8.44
N ILE A 547 -2.12 14.06 9.40
CA ILE A 547 -2.42 14.15 10.83
C ILE A 547 -1.90 15.49 11.33
N GLY A 548 -2.76 16.23 12.02
CA GLY A 548 -2.42 17.50 12.63
C GLY A 548 -2.86 17.58 14.10
N LEU A 549 -2.27 18.52 14.82
CA LEU A 549 -2.63 18.82 16.21
C LEU A 549 -3.37 20.15 16.30
N THR A 550 -4.49 20.13 17.03
CA THR A 550 -5.29 21.32 17.32
C THR A 550 -4.66 22.11 18.46
N LEU A 551 -4.20 23.33 18.18
CA LEU A 551 -3.55 24.23 19.13
C LEU A 551 -4.19 25.64 19.08
N PRO A 552 -4.01 26.48 20.12
CA PRO A 552 -4.49 27.87 20.11
C PRO A 552 -3.91 28.68 18.94
N ASP A 553 -4.72 29.59 18.39
CA ASP A 553 -4.24 30.56 17.41
C ASP A 553 -3.50 31.71 18.13
N PRO A 554 -2.19 31.92 17.90
CA PRO A 554 -1.46 33.01 18.54
C PRO A 554 -1.95 34.39 18.10
N ALA A 555 -2.54 34.51 16.91
CA ALA A 555 -3.03 35.78 16.37
C ALA A 555 -4.48 36.11 16.80
N ARG A 556 -5.24 35.12 17.29
CA ARG A 556 -6.68 35.26 17.58
C ARG A 556 -7.03 34.55 18.89
N PRO A 557 -7.09 35.26 20.03
CA PRO A 557 -7.48 34.69 21.30
C PRO A 557 -8.81 33.93 21.20
N GLY A 558 -8.83 32.68 21.67
CA GLY A 558 -10.01 31.80 21.63
C GLY A 558 -10.24 31.06 20.31
N ALA A 559 -9.53 31.38 19.23
CA ALA A 559 -9.57 30.60 18.01
C ALA A 559 -8.58 29.43 18.04
N LEU A 560 -8.84 28.41 17.23
CA LEU A 560 -8.03 27.19 17.13
C LEU A 560 -7.50 27.01 15.71
N ARG A 561 -6.27 26.52 15.61
CA ARG A 561 -5.62 26.09 14.37
C ARG A 561 -5.17 24.65 14.50
N VAL A 562 -5.19 23.95 13.37
CA VAL A 562 -4.58 22.63 13.25
C VAL A 562 -3.25 22.80 12.54
N TYR A 563 -2.19 22.29 13.17
CA TYR A 563 -0.84 22.32 12.66
C TYR A 563 -0.44 20.94 12.13
N PHE A 564 0.09 20.91 10.91
CA PHE A 564 0.50 19.71 10.18
C PHE A 564 2.01 19.77 9.92
N SER A 565 2.69 18.65 10.14
CA SER A 565 4.13 18.51 9.86
C SER A 565 4.37 18.32 8.36
N GLU A 566 5.28 19.10 7.77
CA GLU A 566 5.73 19.03 6.37
C GLU A 566 7.26 19.02 6.31
N GLY A 567 7.86 17.94 6.82
CA GLY A 567 9.32 17.85 6.98
C GLY A 567 9.80 18.89 7.99
N GLU A 568 10.66 19.82 7.56
CA GLU A 568 11.13 20.93 8.39
C GLU A 568 10.12 22.07 8.53
N ASN A 569 9.09 22.11 7.67
CA ASN A 569 8.08 23.15 7.69
C ASN A 569 6.84 22.71 8.46
N VAL A 570 6.07 23.69 8.94
CA VAL A 570 4.77 23.43 9.57
C VAL A 570 3.73 24.25 8.83
N ARG A 571 2.73 23.55 8.31
CA ARG A 571 1.54 24.17 7.74
C ARG A 571 0.47 24.29 8.81
N SER A 572 -0.31 25.36 8.79
CA SER A 572 -1.44 25.51 9.71
C SER A 572 -2.70 25.97 9.02
N VAL A 573 -3.85 25.45 9.46
CA VAL A 573 -5.18 25.77 8.93
C VAL A 573 -6.10 26.10 10.11
N LEU A 574 -6.99 27.09 9.94
CA LEU A 574 -8.04 27.35 10.94
C LEU A 574 -8.91 26.11 11.11
N ALA A 575 -9.16 25.70 12.35
CA ALA A 575 -9.95 24.51 12.65
C ALA A 575 -11.33 24.52 11.95
N THR A 576 -11.99 25.68 11.93
CA THR A 576 -13.31 25.86 11.29
C THR A 576 -13.32 25.69 9.76
N ARG A 577 -12.17 25.66 9.10
CA ARG A 577 -12.06 25.38 7.66
C ARG A 577 -11.95 23.89 7.36
N LEU A 578 -11.61 23.07 8.35
CA LEU A 578 -11.48 21.62 8.19
C LEU A 578 -12.83 20.95 8.44
N ARG A 579 -13.44 20.42 7.38
CA ARG A 579 -14.77 19.78 7.44
C ARG A 579 -14.71 18.25 7.50
N ASN A 580 -13.70 17.65 6.87
CA ASN A 580 -13.59 16.20 6.70
C ASN A 580 -12.42 15.69 7.53
N VAL A 581 -12.61 15.65 8.86
CA VAL A 581 -11.60 15.21 9.82
C VAL A 581 -12.17 14.24 10.84
N GLU A 582 -11.33 13.35 11.34
CA GLU A 582 -11.64 12.44 12.44
C GLU A 582 -10.58 12.53 13.54
N THR A 583 -10.94 12.16 14.78
CA THR A 583 -9.97 12.11 15.89
C THR A 583 -8.95 11.00 15.64
N ALA A 584 -7.67 11.28 15.91
CA ALA A 584 -6.57 10.41 15.52
C ALA A 584 -5.60 10.08 16.68
N PHE A 585 -6.12 9.73 17.86
CA PHE A 585 -5.31 9.06 18.87
C PHE A 585 -4.95 7.66 18.36
N ALA A 586 -5.97 6.86 18.04
CA ALA A 586 -5.83 5.59 17.33
C ALA A 586 -6.19 5.74 15.85
N MET A 587 -5.58 4.92 14.99
CA MET A 587 -5.92 4.83 13.57
C MET A 587 -5.86 3.38 13.07
N THR A 588 -6.41 3.09 11.89
CA THR A 588 -6.29 1.75 11.31
C THR A 588 -4.88 1.50 10.78
N VAL A 589 -4.47 0.23 10.68
CA VAL A 589 -3.20 -0.14 10.03
C VAL A 589 -3.14 0.39 8.59
N HIS A 590 -4.25 0.31 7.83
CA HIS A 590 -4.36 0.86 6.47
C HIS A 590 -4.00 2.36 6.41
N LYS A 591 -4.53 3.17 7.33
CA LYS A 591 -4.25 4.62 7.38
C LYS A 591 -2.82 4.95 7.82
N SER A 592 -2.08 3.97 8.33
CA SER A 592 -0.67 4.14 8.73
C SER A 592 0.35 3.83 7.63
N GLN A 593 -0.09 3.34 6.45
CA GLN A 593 0.81 3.05 5.33
C GLN A 593 1.64 4.29 4.92
N GLY A 594 2.90 4.07 4.57
CA GLY A 594 3.89 5.15 4.34
C GLY A 594 4.37 5.90 5.58
N SER A 595 3.72 5.73 6.75
CA SER A 595 4.13 6.31 8.04
C SER A 595 4.93 5.32 8.87
N GLU A 596 5.72 5.82 9.82
CA GLU A 596 6.44 5.02 10.82
C GLU A 596 6.57 5.80 12.12
N PHE A 597 6.62 5.08 13.24
CA PHE A 597 6.58 5.66 14.57
C PHE A 597 7.69 5.07 15.45
N GLN A 598 8.22 5.85 16.38
CA GLN A 598 9.28 5.36 17.26
C GLN A 598 8.79 4.15 18.07
N HIS A 599 7.60 4.28 18.63
CA HIS A 599 6.89 3.21 19.31
C HIS A 599 5.49 3.02 18.70
N THR A 600 5.24 1.81 18.20
CA THR A 600 3.93 1.41 17.68
C THR A 600 3.27 0.41 18.61
N VAL A 601 2.00 0.65 18.92
CA VAL A 601 1.12 -0.29 19.62
C VAL A 601 0.12 -0.84 18.61
N LEU A 602 0.14 -2.15 18.36
CA LEU A 602 -0.85 -2.82 17.50
C LEU A 602 -1.91 -3.50 18.37
N VAL A 603 -3.17 -3.22 18.07
CA VAL A 603 -4.34 -3.71 18.78
C VAL A 603 -5.14 -4.63 17.87
N LEU A 604 -5.29 -5.89 18.29
CA LEU A 604 -6.15 -6.87 17.62
C LEU A 604 -7.54 -6.90 18.28
N PRO A 605 -8.61 -7.19 17.52
CA PRO A 605 -9.94 -7.37 18.10
C PRO A 605 -10.02 -8.64 18.94
N LYS A 606 -11.12 -8.77 19.69
CA LYS A 606 -11.43 -9.96 20.48
C LYS A 606 -11.83 -11.16 19.62
N ASP A 607 -12.52 -10.89 18.51
CA ASP A 607 -13.05 -11.88 17.58
C ASP A 607 -12.43 -11.68 16.19
N SER A 608 -12.14 -12.78 15.51
CA SER A 608 -11.51 -12.82 14.18
C SER A 608 -12.43 -12.37 13.04
N GLY A 609 -13.52 -11.65 13.34
CA GLY A 609 -14.64 -11.36 12.45
C GLY A 609 -14.17 -10.79 11.11
N GLY A 610 -14.13 -11.66 10.09
CA GLY A 610 -13.81 -11.39 8.70
C GLY A 610 -12.51 -10.61 8.43
N MET A 611 -11.58 -11.21 7.69
CA MET A 611 -10.58 -10.47 6.88
C MET A 611 -9.28 -10.02 7.57
N LEU A 612 -8.96 -10.50 8.79
CA LEU A 612 -7.60 -10.35 9.32
C LEU A 612 -6.67 -11.36 8.67
N ALA A 613 -5.71 -10.85 7.90
CA ALA A 613 -4.64 -11.62 7.30
C ALA A 613 -3.28 -11.16 7.83
N ARG A 614 -2.28 -12.02 7.69
CA ARG A 614 -0.93 -11.78 8.20
C ARG A 614 -0.28 -10.53 7.60
N GLU A 615 -0.64 -10.13 6.37
CA GLU A 615 -0.14 -8.90 5.75
C GLU A 615 -0.54 -7.65 6.56
N LEU A 616 -1.72 -7.66 7.21
CA LEU A 616 -2.15 -6.60 8.13
C LEU A 616 -1.25 -6.54 9.36
N ILE A 617 -1.00 -7.69 9.99
CA ILE A 617 -0.17 -7.78 11.18
C ILE A 617 1.28 -7.38 10.84
N TYR A 618 1.83 -7.92 9.76
CA TYR A 618 3.15 -7.59 9.25
C TYR A 618 3.27 -6.08 8.97
N THR A 619 2.28 -5.49 8.31
CA THR A 619 2.27 -4.03 8.05
C THR A 619 2.27 -3.25 9.36
N GLY A 620 1.46 -3.67 10.35
CA GLY A 620 1.39 -3.06 11.68
C GLY A 620 2.72 -3.15 12.46
N ILE A 621 3.38 -4.31 12.46
CA ILE A 621 4.69 -4.52 13.10
C ILE A 621 5.72 -3.60 12.46
N THR A 622 5.77 -3.57 11.14
CA THR A 622 6.80 -2.81 10.39
C THR A 622 6.61 -1.29 10.43
N ARG A 623 5.50 -0.80 11.00
CA ARG A 623 5.37 0.63 11.34
C ARG A 623 6.25 1.05 12.51
N ALA A 624 6.67 0.11 13.36
CA ALA A 624 7.56 0.37 14.49
C ALA A 624 9.00 0.61 14.04
N ARG A 625 9.63 1.67 14.53
CA ARG A 625 11.06 1.95 14.30
C ARG A 625 11.94 1.33 15.38
N ASP A 626 11.60 1.57 16.64
CA ASP A 626 12.45 1.20 17.78
C ASP A 626 11.75 0.24 18.74
N TYR A 627 10.45 0.47 19.00
CA TYR A 627 9.64 -0.29 19.95
C TYR A 627 8.31 -0.73 19.36
N PHE A 628 7.92 -1.96 19.65
CA PHE A 628 6.63 -2.53 19.28
C PHE A 628 5.94 -3.12 20.50
N THR A 629 4.63 -2.92 20.61
CA THR A 629 3.79 -3.56 21.62
C THR A 629 2.57 -4.14 20.94
N LEU A 630 2.30 -5.43 21.15
CA LEU A 630 1.10 -6.11 20.67
C LEU A 630 0.09 -6.28 21.81
N LEU A 631 -1.17 -5.93 21.56
CA LEU A 631 -2.29 -6.17 22.46
C LEU A 631 -3.24 -7.16 21.83
N THR A 632 -3.45 -8.29 22.51
CA THR A 632 -4.40 -9.33 22.11
C THR A 632 -5.38 -9.58 23.23
N PRO A 633 -6.65 -9.18 23.09
CA PRO A 633 -7.71 -9.59 24.02
C PRO A 633 -7.92 -11.12 23.98
N ASN A 634 -7.63 -11.70 22.82
CA ASN A 634 -7.68 -13.13 22.54
C ASN A 634 -6.52 -13.49 21.60
N SER A 635 -5.54 -14.26 22.08
CA SER A 635 -4.40 -14.70 21.27
C SER A 635 -4.78 -15.56 20.07
N GLN A 636 -5.95 -16.21 20.07
CA GLN A 636 -6.38 -17.04 18.95
C GLN A 636 -6.53 -16.21 17.66
N VAL A 637 -6.97 -14.95 17.78
CA VAL A 637 -7.10 -14.02 16.64
C VAL A 637 -5.75 -13.77 15.96
N LEU A 638 -4.66 -13.69 16.74
CA LEU A 638 -3.31 -13.57 16.19
C LEU A 638 -2.93 -14.81 15.39
N LEU A 639 -3.18 -16.00 15.94
CA LEU A 639 -2.84 -17.28 15.30
C LEU A 639 -3.62 -17.48 14.00
N ASP A 640 -4.92 -17.22 14.04
CA ASP A 640 -5.79 -17.28 12.87
C ASP A 640 -5.29 -16.33 11.79
N ALA A 641 -5.02 -15.07 12.16
CA ALA A 641 -4.57 -14.07 11.22
C ALA A 641 -3.18 -14.39 10.63
N ILE A 642 -2.24 -14.98 11.40
CA ILE A 642 -0.94 -15.43 10.88
C ILE A 642 -1.12 -16.56 9.84
N ALA A 643 -2.08 -17.46 10.06
CA ALA A 643 -2.36 -18.56 9.15
C ALA A 643 -3.03 -18.10 7.84
N GLN A 644 -3.76 -16.98 7.87
CA GLN A 644 -4.48 -16.45 6.71
C GLN A 644 -3.60 -15.54 5.84
N ARG A 645 -3.70 -15.73 4.52
CA ARG A 645 -3.13 -14.85 3.48
C ARG A 645 -4.24 -14.06 2.84
N THR A 646 -3.98 -12.79 2.54
CA THR A 646 -4.85 -12.02 1.66
C THR A 646 -4.83 -12.65 0.27
N GLN A 647 -5.96 -13.18 -0.18
CA GLN A 647 -6.14 -13.72 -1.53
C GLN A 647 -7.01 -12.78 -2.34
N ARG A 648 -6.54 -12.42 -3.54
CA ARG A 648 -7.30 -11.62 -4.51
C ARG A 648 -7.26 -12.33 -5.84
N ALA A 649 -8.44 -12.63 -6.36
CA ALA A 649 -8.56 -13.18 -7.70
C ALA A 649 -8.18 -12.12 -8.73
N SER A 650 -7.28 -12.49 -9.64
CA SER A 650 -6.80 -11.68 -10.76
C SER A 650 -6.35 -12.57 -11.91
N GLY A 651 -6.53 -12.11 -13.15
CA GLY A 651 -5.94 -12.73 -14.35
C GLY A 651 -4.61 -12.12 -14.75
N LEU A 652 -4.17 -11.04 -14.09
CA LEU A 652 -2.96 -10.30 -14.44
C LEU A 652 -1.73 -11.21 -14.45
N ARG A 653 -1.59 -12.12 -13.47
CA ARG A 653 -0.50 -13.09 -13.40
C ARG A 653 -0.39 -13.96 -14.65
N THR A 654 -1.51 -14.52 -15.10
CA THR A 654 -1.57 -15.34 -16.32
C THR A 654 -1.19 -14.52 -17.55
N LEU A 655 -1.66 -13.27 -17.65
CA LEU A 655 -1.38 -12.38 -18.78
C LEU A 655 0.10 -11.93 -18.84
N LEU A 656 0.76 -11.84 -17.68
CA LEU A 656 2.19 -11.53 -17.56
C LEU A 656 3.10 -12.70 -17.97
N GLY A 657 2.57 -13.93 -18.00
CA GLY A 657 3.35 -15.15 -18.25
C GLY A 657 4.17 -15.62 -17.05
N ASN A 658 3.74 -15.25 -15.84
CA ASN A 658 4.38 -15.56 -14.55
C ASN A 658 3.84 -16.82 -13.87
#